data_AF-V5E1Y9-F1
#
_entry.id   AF-V5E1Y9-F1
#
_cell.length_a   1.000
_cell.length_b   1.000
_cell.length_c   1.000
_cell.angle_alpha   90.00
_cell.angle_beta   90.00
_cell.angle_gamma   90.00
#
_symmetry.space_group_name_H-M   'P 1'
#
loop_
_entity.id
_entity.type
_entity.pdbx_description
1 polymer ?
#
loop_
_entity_poly.entity_id
_entity_poly.type
_entity_poly.pdbx_seq_one_letter_code
_entity_poly.pdbx_strand_id
1 'polypeptide(L)'
;MENLIIRDISSQGSSPGKYFLEKLPSYKQLKKLRTALAISRGIGFFSVMQQEVETTVSHDQAKRVSYLTELFTRIHRELFCDWKEQATVTHLPGIIFHASKRKEFRETVERLVLDGDGNQETAIFDNNGFAIRTENMAERLALFYSQMRSVRPFAYGNRLTLDFFMTVLGKLPAIKSVYEQGIDYRRIDSQDACVLHNPGSNHDEIILAFQHAMDPTRCKSLHNPPNGYGKWPENKKFVSGIPFLSHKTKEGIECLVSINGGLVPLDCIKKELIVAGKLLADYLLYDSENIIGYLPGTESLHPSGEHEIDGICIGKDGFAPLFCLDVNLLTGLRAPSHAELMELIKQCEGEKSSILHLVDNEELKLKLLTAAGDDARLARTVEIAYERLNKLVKKLEAEQRELFEGKTADANPMLFMSMGGAGSGKTIVEEIARAQCGDNFVIASLDEFRKKSDHYRVLVAAGHHSDDYVYIEPFANSLRDSVAEYARKNRINILYDGTGIPYHPRYSTLVEKFKASGFQTQIAAVDAFLVKPPGREGELIRIGVLDSVKERFEKTGRALPWVVTIDKHIRAPKSFLQALEHLSLDKISLFANDDDRDKHYLVAESFNLSDQEIGSLQSHQKSETLAVHLKIIITNHQDSYLKKLAKNQGSQITALIDRNPAFNENNVAYQVYPHKEGNRVLLIYNTKRLVDFVEKRQLNPNASSEIGLLHKPESLAFHVDPLSKEPWMTRLQGSH
;
A
#
# COMPACT_ATOMS: atom_id res chain seq x y z
N MET A 1 -3.44 75.24 19.62
CA MET A 1 -4.41 74.74 20.61
C MET A 1 -5.37 73.86 19.84
N GLU A 2 -4.97 72.63 19.58
CA GLU A 2 -5.11 71.46 20.47
C GLU A 2 -6.36 70.67 20.09
N ASN A 3 -6.10 69.41 19.71
CA ASN A 3 -6.94 68.23 19.90
C ASN A 3 -8.36 68.25 19.32
N LEU A 4 -8.66 67.34 18.39
CA LEU A 4 -9.49 66.15 18.66
C LEU A 4 -9.86 65.38 17.37
N ILE A 5 -9.98 64.05 17.54
CA ILE A 5 -10.56 63.03 16.64
C ILE A 5 -9.57 62.36 15.66
N ILE A 6 -8.76 61.45 16.21
CA ILE A 6 -8.53 60.12 15.62
C ILE A 6 -8.98 59.12 16.69
N ARG A 7 -10.06 58.38 16.45
CA ARG A 7 -10.46 57.22 17.23
C ARG A 7 -10.84 56.07 16.30
N ASP A 8 -10.31 54.91 16.68
CA ASP A 8 -10.80 53.55 16.41
C ASP A 8 -10.78 53.00 14.98
N ILE A 9 -9.59 52.55 14.57
CA ILE A 9 -9.44 51.34 13.72
C ILE A 9 -8.43 50.43 14.41
N SER A 10 -8.87 49.69 15.43
CA SER A 10 -8.08 48.61 16.03
C SER A 10 -8.97 47.50 16.56
N SER A 11 -9.64 46.77 15.67
CA SER A 11 -10.32 45.51 16.04
C SER A 11 -10.74 44.61 14.88
N GLN A 12 -10.00 44.51 13.76
CA GLN A 12 -10.20 43.38 12.80
C GLN A 12 -8.88 42.94 12.17
N GLY A 13 -8.12 42.12 12.92
CA GLY A 13 -6.96 41.38 12.43
C GLY A 13 -7.36 40.11 11.67
N SER A 14 -8.07 40.26 10.56
CA SER A 14 -8.29 39.21 9.58
C SER A 14 -7.58 39.61 8.30
N SER A 15 -6.56 38.86 7.89
CA SER A 15 -5.84 39.16 6.66
C SER A 15 -6.83 39.19 5.48
N PRO A 16 -6.68 40.12 4.51
CA PRO A 16 -7.57 40.22 3.35
C PRO A 16 -7.73 38.90 2.58
N GLY A 17 -6.72 38.02 2.63
CA GLY A 17 -6.76 36.69 2.01
C GLY A 17 -7.66 35.67 2.74
N LYS A 18 -7.90 35.82 4.04
CA LYS A 18 -8.73 34.87 4.81
C LYS A 18 -10.22 34.98 4.44
N TYR A 19 -10.70 36.20 4.21
CA TYR A 19 -12.08 36.46 3.77
C TYR A 19 -12.36 36.03 2.32
N PHE A 20 -11.34 35.98 1.46
CA PHE A 20 -11.49 35.53 0.07
C PHE A 20 -11.54 34.00 -0.02
N LEU A 21 -10.71 33.28 0.76
CA LEU A 21 -10.62 31.82 0.71
C LEU A 21 -11.87 31.10 1.25
N GLU A 22 -12.54 31.66 2.26
CA GLU A 22 -13.77 31.08 2.82
C GLU A 22 -14.99 31.23 1.89
N LYS A 23 -14.89 32.05 0.83
CA LYS A 23 -15.94 32.22 -0.19
C LYS A 23 -15.84 31.24 -1.36
N LEU A 24 -14.69 30.59 -1.57
CA LEU A 24 -14.56 29.61 -2.65
C LEU A 24 -15.49 28.42 -2.39
N PRO A 25 -16.43 28.09 -3.29
CA PRO A 25 -17.37 26.98 -3.11
C PRO A 25 -16.69 25.62 -2.88
N SER A 26 -15.51 25.41 -3.48
CA SER A 26 -14.69 24.21 -3.32
C SER A 26 -13.86 24.15 -2.02
N TYR A 27 -13.79 25.23 -1.24
CA TYR A 27 -12.88 25.36 -0.09
C TYR A 27 -13.06 24.24 0.95
N LYS A 28 -14.30 23.86 1.26
CA LYS A 28 -14.59 22.77 2.21
C LYS A 28 -13.94 21.46 1.77
N GLN A 29 -14.04 21.13 0.48
CA GLN A 29 -13.53 19.90 -0.09
C GLN A 29 -12.01 19.93 -0.24
N LEU A 30 -11.45 21.08 -0.64
CA LEU A 30 -10.00 21.30 -0.67
C LEU A 30 -9.38 21.18 0.72
N LYS A 31 -10.04 21.73 1.76
CA LYS A 31 -9.60 21.58 3.16
C LYS A 31 -9.58 20.11 3.59
N LYS A 32 -10.59 19.32 3.20
CA LYS A 32 -10.61 17.87 3.47
C LYS A 32 -9.47 17.14 2.77
N LEU A 33 -9.25 17.43 1.48
CA LEU A 33 -8.14 16.85 0.72
C LEU A 33 -6.78 17.16 1.35
N ARG A 34 -6.53 18.43 1.69
CA ARG A 34 -5.29 18.82 2.38
C ARG A 34 -5.08 18.04 3.68
N THR A 35 -6.13 17.92 4.50
CA THR A 35 -6.05 17.19 5.78
C THR A 35 -5.80 15.70 5.56
N ALA A 36 -6.48 15.07 4.61
CA ALA A 36 -6.30 13.64 4.31
C ALA A 36 -4.89 13.34 3.80
N LEU A 37 -4.36 14.16 2.88
CA LEU A 37 -2.98 14.06 2.40
C LEU A 37 -1.98 14.24 3.55
N ALA A 38 -2.21 15.23 4.42
CA ALA A 38 -1.33 15.51 5.55
C ALA A 38 -1.32 14.37 6.58
N ILE A 39 -2.47 13.77 6.90
CA ILE A 39 -2.54 12.60 7.78
C ILE A 39 -1.80 11.41 7.13
N SER A 40 -2.00 11.19 5.82
CA SER A 40 -1.31 10.13 5.08
C SER A 40 0.22 10.29 5.12
N ARG A 41 0.73 11.52 4.91
CA ARG A 41 2.15 11.86 5.08
C ARG A 41 2.61 11.63 6.51
N GLY A 42 1.82 12.06 7.50
CA GLY A 42 2.10 11.89 8.92
C GLY A 42 2.29 10.43 9.32
N ILE A 43 1.44 9.51 8.86
CA ILE A 43 1.58 8.07 9.13
C ILE A 43 2.96 7.56 8.66
N GLY A 44 3.41 7.97 7.49
CA GLY A 44 4.72 7.58 6.96
C GLY A 44 5.89 8.26 7.68
N PHE A 45 5.78 9.56 7.92
CA PHE A 45 6.80 10.36 8.56
C PHE A 45 7.03 9.97 10.02
N PHE A 46 5.97 9.58 10.75
CA PHE A 46 6.06 9.14 12.13
C PHE A 46 6.98 7.93 12.30
N SER A 47 6.92 6.95 11.39
CA SER A 47 7.81 5.78 11.41
C SER A 47 9.28 6.14 11.12
N VAL A 48 9.53 7.09 10.22
CA VAL A 48 10.90 7.58 9.93
C VAL A 48 11.46 8.34 11.11
N MET A 49 10.66 9.23 11.72
CA MET A 49 11.05 9.98 12.91
C MET A 49 11.43 9.05 14.07
N GLN A 50 10.71 7.94 14.28
CA GLN A 50 11.07 6.97 15.32
C GLN A 50 12.48 6.39 15.15
N GLN A 51 12.98 6.29 13.91
CA GLN A 51 14.34 5.81 13.62
C GLN A 51 15.39 6.92 13.76
N GLU A 52 15.06 8.16 13.37
CA GLU A 52 16.02 9.29 13.38
C GLU A 52 16.28 9.86 14.78
N VAL A 53 15.33 9.71 15.71
CA VAL A 53 15.31 10.38 17.02
C VAL A 53 16.42 9.90 17.97
N GLU A 54 17.07 8.77 17.67
CA GLU A 54 18.19 8.20 18.44
C GLU A 54 19.48 9.06 18.44
N THR A 55 19.62 10.03 17.52
CA THR A 55 20.82 10.88 17.42
C THR A 55 20.79 12.15 18.30
N THR A 56 19.73 12.38 19.07
CA THR A 56 19.46 13.67 19.77
C THR A 56 20.01 13.78 21.19
N VAL A 57 20.94 12.89 21.57
CA VAL A 57 21.46 12.72 22.94
C VAL A 57 22.38 13.86 23.40
N SER A 58 22.96 14.66 22.49
CA SER A 58 24.03 15.65 22.80
C SER A 58 23.65 17.13 22.67
N HIS A 59 22.39 17.52 22.91
CA HIS A 59 21.95 18.92 22.77
C HIS A 59 21.87 19.65 24.12
N ASP A 60 22.68 20.71 24.30
CA ASP A 60 22.58 21.73 25.35
C ASP A 60 21.34 22.65 25.18
N GLN A 61 21.09 23.58 26.12
CA GLN A 61 19.93 24.49 26.13
C GLN A 61 19.65 25.15 24.77
N ALA A 62 20.64 25.85 24.19
CA ALA A 62 20.47 26.60 22.95
C ALA A 62 20.25 25.67 21.73
N LYS A 63 20.94 24.53 21.70
CA LYS A 63 20.70 23.49 20.69
C LYS A 63 19.32 22.86 20.83
N ARG A 64 18.82 22.67 22.06
CA ARG A 64 17.49 22.10 22.31
C ARG A 64 16.38 23.00 21.81
N VAL A 65 16.42 24.30 22.11
CA VAL A 65 15.43 25.27 21.58
C VAL A 65 15.48 25.31 20.05
N SER A 66 16.68 25.35 19.47
CA SER A 66 16.87 25.35 18.01
C SER A 66 16.33 24.08 17.37
N TYR A 67 16.62 22.92 17.95
CA TYR A 67 16.10 21.62 17.50
C TYR A 67 14.57 21.55 17.56
N LEU A 68 13.94 21.97 18.66
CA LEU A 68 12.47 21.92 18.80
C LEU A 68 11.79 22.87 17.80
N THR A 69 12.38 24.04 17.56
CA THR A 69 11.96 25.00 16.53
C THR A 69 12.01 24.38 15.14
N GLU A 70 13.14 23.75 14.80
CA GLU A 70 13.34 23.07 13.52
C GLU A 70 12.40 21.87 13.38
N LEU A 71 12.22 21.09 14.44
CA LEU A 71 11.31 19.94 14.45
C LEU A 71 9.87 20.37 14.12
N PHE A 72 9.35 21.41 14.78
CA PHE A 72 7.99 21.90 14.53
C PHE A 72 7.80 22.38 13.08
N THR A 73 8.77 23.14 12.55
CA THR A 73 8.72 23.66 11.17
C THR A 73 8.91 22.55 10.14
N ARG A 74 9.79 21.56 10.41
CA ARG A 74 9.96 20.35 9.61
C ARG A 74 8.68 19.53 9.57
N ILE A 75 8.02 19.31 10.71
CA ILE A 75 6.73 18.59 10.76
C ILE A 75 5.72 19.26 9.82
N HIS A 76 5.54 20.59 9.90
CA HIS A 76 4.62 21.27 8.98
C HIS A 76 5.07 21.12 7.51
N ARG A 77 6.36 21.21 7.23
CA ARG A 77 6.90 21.04 5.87
C ARG A 77 6.58 19.66 5.29
N GLU A 78 6.82 18.60 6.06
CA GLU A 78 6.60 17.22 5.63
C GLU A 78 5.11 16.86 5.54
N LEU A 79 4.30 17.29 6.50
CA LEU A 79 2.85 17.01 6.48
C LEU A 79 2.15 17.71 5.31
N PHE A 80 2.59 18.91 4.92
CA PHE A 80 1.87 19.73 3.93
C PHE A 80 2.63 19.95 2.62
N CYS A 81 3.66 19.14 2.32
CA CYS A 81 4.49 19.29 1.12
C CYS A 81 3.66 19.19 -0.18
N ASP A 82 2.66 18.32 -0.23
CA ASP A 82 1.73 18.14 -1.37
C ASP A 82 0.89 19.40 -1.65
N TRP A 83 0.72 20.28 -0.65
CA TRP A 83 -0.17 21.43 -0.77
C TRP A 83 0.51 22.71 -1.30
N LYS A 84 1.84 22.71 -1.48
CA LYS A 84 2.65 23.94 -1.68
C LYS A 84 2.29 24.79 -2.91
N GLU A 85 1.79 24.18 -3.99
CA GLU A 85 1.47 24.87 -5.27
C GLU A 85 -0.03 25.20 -5.47
N GLN A 86 -0.84 25.03 -4.42
CA GLN A 86 -2.28 25.29 -4.52
C GLN A 86 -2.57 26.79 -4.60
N ALA A 87 -3.58 27.18 -5.39
CA ALA A 87 -3.98 28.58 -5.53
C ALA A 87 -4.43 29.23 -4.20
N THR A 88 -4.78 28.39 -3.22
CA THR A 88 -5.23 28.77 -1.87
C THR A 88 -4.08 28.98 -0.88
N VAL A 89 -2.83 28.72 -1.27
CA VAL A 89 -1.67 28.87 -0.39
C VAL A 89 -1.17 30.30 -0.36
N THR A 90 -0.82 30.77 0.84
CA THR A 90 -0.28 32.11 1.08
C THR A 90 1.20 32.11 1.48
N HIS A 91 1.76 30.94 1.83
CA HIS A 91 3.17 30.76 2.17
C HIS A 91 3.58 29.29 1.97
N LEU A 92 4.87 29.03 1.74
CA LEU A 92 5.36 27.66 1.63
C LEU A 92 5.22 26.90 2.97
N PRO A 93 5.00 25.56 2.94
CA PRO A 93 4.99 24.73 4.14
C PRO A 93 6.27 24.90 4.98
N GLY A 94 6.11 25.07 6.29
CA GLY A 94 7.22 25.21 7.24
C GLY A 94 7.76 26.64 7.38
N ILE A 95 7.35 27.57 6.51
CA ILE A 95 7.76 28.97 6.61
C ILE A 95 6.76 29.78 7.44
N ILE A 96 7.25 30.40 8.51
CA ILE A 96 6.50 31.35 9.33
C ILE A 96 6.68 32.75 8.71
N PHE A 97 5.66 33.23 8.00
CA PHE A 97 5.76 34.44 7.18
C PHE A 97 5.87 35.74 8.01
N HIS A 98 5.13 35.87 9.11
CA HIS A 98 5.09 37.09 9.91
C HIS A 98 6.19 37.14 10.97
N ALA A 99 6.93 38.25 11.04
CA ALA A 99 8.04 38.43 11.98
C ALA A 99 7.59 38.38 13.45
N SER A 100 6.46 39.01 13.78
CA SER A 100 5.86 38.94 15.13
C SER A 100 5.54 37.50 15.53
N LYS A 101 4.92 36.74 14.62
CA LYS A 101 4.63 35.31 14.84
C LYS A 101 5.88 34.45 14.97
N ARG A 102 6.97 34.76 14.24
CA ARG A 102 8.26 34.08 14.43
C ARG A 102 8.81 34.29 15.85
N LYS A 103 8.71 35.52 16.35
CA LYS A 103 9.14 35.87 17.72
C LYS A 103 8.29 35.15 18.76
N GLU A 104 6.96 35.31 18.72
CA GLU A 104 6.01 34.64 19.63
C GLU A 104 6.19 33.11 19.61
N PHE A 105 6.36 32.52 18.43
CA PHE A 105 6.61 31.09 18.25
C PHE A 105 7.89 30.65 18.96
N ARG A 106 9.00 31.36 18.72
CA ARG A 106 10.31 31.02 19.31
C ARG A 106 10.28 31.16 20.84
N GLU A 107 9.70 32.25 21.35
CA GLU A 107 9.53 32.48 22.79
C GLU A 107 8.66 31.38 23.44
N THR A 108 7.65 30.88 22.73
CA THR A 108 6.81 29.78 23.24
C THR A 108 7.56 28.45 23.27
N VAL A 109 8.40 28.16 22.27
CA VAL A 109 9.25 26.95 22.25
C VAL A 109 10.35 27.02 23.30
N GLU A 110 10.95 28.19 23.49
CA GLU A 110 12.00 28.46 24.48
C GLU A 110 11.53 28.10 25.90
N ARG A 111 10.27 28.37 26.24
CA ARG A 111 9.68 28.02 27.54
C ARG A 111 9.71 26.54 27.89
N LEU A 112 9.88 25.65 26.91
CA LEU A 112 10.04 24.20 27.15
C LEU A 112 11.41 23.85 27.74
N VAL A 113 12.39 24.76 27.69
CA VAL A 113 13.75 24.54 28.20
C VAL A 113 13.99 25.52 29.34
N LEU A 114 14.54 25.03 30.44
CA LEU A 114 14.82 25.84 31.62
C LEU A 114 15.79 26.97 31.26
N ASP A 115 15.51 28.17 31.78
CA ASP A 115 16.34 29.36 31.66
C ASP A 115 16.44 30.05 33.04
N GLY A 116 17.40 29.57 33.84
CA GLY A 116 17.54 29.97 35.24
C GLY A 116 16.27 29.70 36.05
N ASP A 117 15.86 30.65 36.90
CA ASP A 117 14.65 30.55 37.73
C ASP A 117 13.40 31.15 37.04
N GLY A 118 13.54 31.70 35.83
CA GLY A 118 12.50 32.50 35.20
C GLY A 118 11.30 31.72 34.65
N ASN A 119 11.45 30.41 34.40
CA ASN A 119 10.41 29.58 33.77
C ASN A 119 10.30 28.16 34.34
N GLN A 120 10.71 27.95 35.60
CA GLN A 120 10.71 26.64 36.29
C GLN A 120 9.36 25.91 36.20
N GLU A 121 8.24 26.65 36.24
CA GLU A 121 6.88 26.11 36.16
C GLU A 121 6.44 25.69 34.75
N THR A 122 7.26 25.94 33.72
CA THR A 122 6.90 25.68 32.32
C THR A 122 7.90 24.78 31.60
N ALA A 123 9.16 24.77 32.05
CA ALA A 123 10.22 23.99 31.43
C ALA A 123 9.99 22.48 31.54
N ILE A 124 10.25 21.73 30.48
CA ILE A 124 10.26 20.25 30.51
C ILE A 124 11.65 19.68 30.29
N PHE A 125 12.60 20.51 29.86
CA PHE A 125 14.03 20.20 29.76
C PHE A 125 14.84 21.12 30.69
N ASP A 126 15.92 20.63 31.28
CA ASP A 126 16.88 21.43 32.04
C ASP A 126 17.87 22.19 31.13
N ASN A 127 18.79 22.96 31.73
CA ASN A 127 19.82 23.73 31.00
C ASN A 127 20.80 22.83 30.21
N ASN A 128 20.87 21.54 30.55
CA ASN A 128 21.70 20.56 29.83
C ASN A 128 20.88 19.79 28.77
N GLY A 129 19.59 20.12 28.61
CA GLY A 129 18.70 19.50 27.65
C GLY A 129 18.16 18.11 28.05
N PHE A 130 18.31 17.71 29.32
CA PHE A 130 17.69 16.50 29.88
C PHE A 130 16.25 16.77 30.28
N ALA A 131 15.37 15.77 30.17
CA ALA A 131 14.00 15.92 30.63
C ALA A 131 13.92 16.04 32.16
N ILE A 132 13.07 16.94 32.64
CA ILE A 132 12.82 17.16 34.06
C ILE A 132 11.72 16.19 34.52
N ARG A 133 12.01 15.39 35.56
CA ARG A 133 10.98 14.59 36.24
C ARG A 133 10.20 15.49 37.19
N THR A 134 8.92 15.69 36.88
CA THR A 134 7.96 16.47 37.69
C THR A 134 6.58 15.81 37.72
N GLU A 135 5.82 16.07 38.78
CA GLU A 135 4.43 15.64 38.95
C GLU A 135 3.47 16.47 38.07
N ASN A 136 3.79 17.74 37.80
CA ASN A 136 2.95 18.64 37.00
C ASN A 136 3.26 18.64 35.49
N MET A 137 3.80 17.54 34.94
CA MET A 137 4.18 17.46 33.52
C MET A 137 2.98 17.75 32.58
N ALA A 138 1.79 17.24 32.90
CA ALA A 138 0.59 17.50 32.12
C ALA A 138 0.21 18.99 32.07
N GLU A 139 0.42 19.72 33.17
CA GLU A 139 0.19 21.16 33.25
C GLU A 139 1.15 21.94 32.34
N ARG A 140 2.45 21.60 32.39
CA ARG A 140 3.47 22.22 31.53
C ARG A 140 3.16 22.01 30.05
N LEU A 141 2.77 20.79 29.67
CA LEU A 141 2.38 20.46 28.30
C LEU A 141 1.09 21.18 27.87
N ALA A 142 0.08 21.25 28.75
CA ALA A 142 -1.17 21.95 28.50
C ALA A 142 -0.95 23.45 28.28
N LEU A 143 -0.05 24.06 29.07
CA LEU A 143 0.29 25.47 28.95
C LEU A 143 0.98 25.76 27.62
N PHE A 144 1.98 24.95 27.26
CA PHE A 144 2.63 25.04 25.96
C PHE A 144 1.64 24.87 24.80
N TYR A 145 0.77 23.86 24.88
CA TYR A 145 -0.24 23.58 23.85
C TYR A 145 -1.19 24.76 23.66
N SER A 146 -1.72 25.33 24.75
CA SER A 146 -2.62 26.49 24.73
C SER A 146 -1.94 27.74 24.16
N GLN A 147 -0.69 28.00 24.53
CA GLN A 147 0.08 29.13 24.01
C GLN A 147 0.36 28.96 22.52
N MET A 148 0.87 27.80 22.10
CA MET A 148 1.21 27.52 20.69
C MET A 148 -0.03 27.58 19.79
N ARG A 149 -1.17 27.12 20.30
CA ARG A 149 -2.47 27.24 19.65
C ARG A 149 -2.92 28.69 19.44
N SER A 150 -2.52 29.60 20.33
CA SER A 150 -2.78 31.03 20.20
C SER A 150 -1.82 31.72 19.23
N VAL A 151 -0.55 31.29 19.23
CA VAL A 151 0.47 31.77 18.29
C VAL A 151 0.03 31.51 16.84
N ARG A 152 -0.37 30.28 16.51
CA ARG A 152 -0.73 29.86 15.13
C ARG A 152 0.32 30.30 14.10
N PRO A 153 1.53 29.75 14.15
CA PRO A 153 2.65 30.21 13.33
C PRO A 153 2.39 30.14 11.81
N PHE A 154 1.47 29.29 11.36
CA PHE A 154 1.14 29.10 9.95
C PHE A 154 -0.26 29.62 9.60
N ALA A 155 -0.54 29.89 8.32
CA ALA A 155 -1.89 30.26 7.88
C ALA A 155 -2.84 29.04 7.85
N TYR A 156 -2.30 27.84 7.71
CA TYR A 156 -3.05 26.57 7.69
C TYR A 156 -2.31 25.49 8.47
N GLY A 157 -2.94 24.33 8.68
CA GLY A 157 -2.25 23.14 9.20
C GLY A 157 -1.78 23.16 10.66
N ASN A 158 -1.85 24.30 11.38
CA ASN A 158 -1.33 24.45 12.75
C ASN A 158 -1.77 23.34 13.71
N ARG A 159 -3.05 22.99 13.72
CA ARG A 159 -3.60 22.02 14.66
C ARG A 159 -2.98 20.64 14.49
N LEU A 160 -3.01 20.12 13.26
CA LEU A 160 -2.42 18.82 12.96
C LEU A 160 -0.90 18.80 13.21
N THR A 161 -0.22 19.91 12.91
CA THR A 161 1.21 20.08 13.20
C THR A 161 1.48 20.03 14.69
N LEU A 162 0.69 20.73 15.50
CA LEU A 162 0.82 20.76 16.95
C LEU A 162 0.52 19.39 17.57
N ASP A 163 -0.57 18.74 17.18
CA ASP A 163 -0.91 17.39 17.66
C ASP A 163 0.23 16.40 17.33
N PHE A 164 0.76 16.43 16.11
CA PHE A 164 1.92 15.62 15.70
C PHE A 164 3.17 15.95 16.51
N PHE A 165 3.47 17.24 16.71
CA PHE A 165 4.61 17.68 17.50
C PHE A 165 4.53 17.17 18.95
N MET A 166 3.36 17.25 19.60
CA MET A 166 3.20 16.73 20.96
C MET A 166 3.42 15.22 21.03
N THR A 167 2.89 14.46 20.06
CA THR A 167 3.14 13.01 20.01
C THR A 167 4.61 12.68 19.80
N VAL A 168 5.31 13.40 18.91
CA VAL A 168 6.76 13.20 18.68
C VAL A 168 7.59 13.64 19.88
N LEU A 169 7.23 14.75 20.53
CA LEU A 169 7.88 15.24 21.74
C LEU A 169 7.90 14.15 22.83
N GLY A 170 6.77 13.47 23.05
CA GLY A 170 6.66 12.34 23.97
C GLY A 170 7.44 11.09 23.56
N LYS A 171 7.99 11.02 22.35
CA LYS A 171 8.78 9.90 21.83
C LYS A 171 10.28 10.23 21.73
N LEU A 172 10.71 11.47 22.00
CA LEU A 172 12.13 11.82 22.07
C LEU A 172 12.85 10.97 23.14
N PRO A 173 14.12 10.55 22.96
CA PRO A 173 14.76 9.63 23.88
C PRO A 173 14.94 10.29 25.25
N ALA A 174 15.23 11.60 25.26
CA ALA A 174 15.33 12.40 26.46
C ALA A 174 14.02 12.41 27.29
N ILE A 175 12.85 12.43 26.64
CA ILE A 175 11.56 12.35 27.34
C ILE A 175 11.26 10.91 27.72
N LYS A 176 11.45 9.94 26.82
CA LYS A 176 11.20 8.51 27.08
C LYS A 176 12.04 7.94 28.23
N SER A 177 13.25 8.46 28.47
CA SER A 177 14.08 8.03 29.60
C SER A 177 13.49 8.41 30.97
N VAL A 178 12.53 9.34 31.01
CA VAL A 178 11.85 9.78 32.24
C VAL A 178 10.37 9.40 32.23
N TYR A 179 9.72 9.49 31.07
CA TYR A 179 8.31 9.21 30.82
C TYR A 179 8.18 8.16 29.72
N GLU A 180 8.46 6.89 30.07
CA GLU A 180 8.55 5.76 29.14
C GLU A 180 7.34 5.63 28.20
N GLN A 181 6.14 5.88 28.73
CA GLN A 181 4.87 5.69 28.04
C GLN A 181 4.48 6.85 27.11
N GLY A 182 5.19 7.98 27.18
CA GLY A 182 5.03 9.15 26.31
C GLY A 182 3.61 9.72 26.26
N ILE A 183 3.31 10.41 25.15
CA ILE A 183 2.01 11.04 24.86
C ILE A 183 1.32 10.25 23.74
N ASP A 184 0.08 9.82 23.97
CA ASP A 184 -0.70 9.06 22.99
C ASP A 184 -2.18 9.49 23.00
N TYR A 185 -2.66 10.14 21.94
CA TYR A 185 -4.04 10.62 21.87
C TYR A 185 -5.07 9.51 21.61
N ARG A 186 -4.68 8.24 21.49
CA ARG A 186 -5.64 7.13 21.56
C ARG A 186 -6.15 6.90 22.99
N ARG A 187 -5.49 7.48 23.99
CA ARG A 187 -5.87 7.34 25.40
C ARG A 187 -6.90 8.37 25.86
N ILE A 188 -7.24 9.37 25.03
CA ILE A 188 -8.20 10.43 25.41
C ILE A 188 -9.65 10.04 25.09
N ASP A 189 -10.61 10.72 25.70
CA ASP A 189 -12.04 10.57 25.40
C ASP A 189 -12.58 11.67 24.48
N SER A 190 -13.84 11.55 24.05
CA SER A 190 -14.44 12.48 23.10
C SER A 190 -14.46 13.93 23.60
N GLN A 191 -14.66 14.13 24.90
CA GLN A 191 -14.64 15.47 25.50
C GLN A 191 -13.24 16.09 25.43
N ASP A 192 -12.19 15.31 25.71
CA ASP A 192 -10.80 15.77 25.60
C ASP A 192 -10.47 16.20 24.16
N ALA A 193 -10.91 15.41 23.17
CA ALA A 193 -10.72 15.74 21.75
C ALA A 193 -11.41 17.06 21.36
N CYS A 194 -12.62 17.31 21.87
CA CYS A 194 -13.30 18.60 21.73
C CYS A 194 -12.51 19.74 22.39
N VAL A 195 -12.05 19.52 23.62
CA VAL A 195 -11.35 20.51 24.45
C VAL A 195 -10.04 20.96 23.81
N LEU A 196 -9.20 20.01 23.38
CA LEU A 196 -7.93 20.30 22.72
C LEU A 196 -8.12 21.21 21.49
N HIS A 197 -9.32 21.19 20.88
CA HIS A 197 -9.58 21.86 19.62
C HIS A 197 -10.63 22.96 19.66
N ASN A 198 -11.19 23.29 20.84
CA ASN A 198 -12.10 24.41 21.07
C ASN A 198 -11.38 25.66 21.64
N PRO A 199 -11.34 26.82 20.94
CA PRO A 199 -10.52 27.96 21.37
C PRO A 199 -10.93 28.56 22.71
N GLY A 200 -12.16 28.30 23.14
CA GLY A 200 -12.69 28.75 24.44
C GLY A 200 -12.54 27.74 25.57
N SER A 201 -11.82 26.63 25.38
CA SER A 201 -11.61 25.65 26.45
C SER A 201 -10.79 26.21 27.60
N ASN A 202 -11.18 25.86 28.83
CA ASN A 202 -10.47 26.26 30.03
C ASN A 202 -9.14 25.50 30.14
N HIS A 203 -8.16 26.11 30.83
CA HIS A 203 -6.85 25.52 31.04
C HIS A 203 -6.93 24.17 31.75
N ASP A 204 -7.74 24.05 32.80
CA ASP A 204 -7.91 22.80 33.58
C ASP A 204 -8.42 21.64 32.71
N GLU A 205 -9.30 21.92 31.75
CA GLU A 205 -9.81 20.90 30.82
C GLU A 205 -8.68 20.39 29.91
N ILE A 206 -7.78 21.28 29.47
CA ILE A 206 -6.62 20.91 28.65
C ILE A 206 -5.62 20.10 29.49
N ILE A 207 -5.41 20.46 30.76
CA ILE A 207 -4.57 19.68 31.69
C ILE A 207 -5.11 18.26 31.81
N LEU A 208 -6.42 18.11 32.03
CA LEU A 208 -7.06 16.80 32.12
C LEU A 208 -6.87 15.97 30.84
N ALA A 209 -7.02 16.59 29.67
CA ALA A 209 -6.77 15.91 28.39
C ALA A 209 -5.33 15.39 28.26
N PHE A 210 -4.33 16.14 28.74
CA PHE A 210 -2.94 15.68 28.75
C PHE A 210 -2.67 14.61 29.80
N GLN A 211 -3.29 14.70 30.99
CA GLN A 211 -3.24 13.62 31.99
C GLN A 211 -3.75 12.31 31.39
N HIS A 212 -4.90 12.36 30.70
CA HIS A 212 -5.45 11.21 29.99
C HIS A 212 -4.52 10.71 28.87
N ALA A 213 -3.93 11.59 28.07
CA ALA A 213 -3.01 11.20 26.99
C ALA A 213 -1.71 10.55 27.50
N MET A 214 -1.29 10.86 28.73
CA MET A 214 -0.09 10.31 29.37
C MET A 214 -0.36 9.06 30.20
N ASP A 215 -1.62 8.76 30.55
CA ASP A 215 -1.97 7.63 31.40
C ASP A 215 -2.00 6.30 30.61
N PRO A 216 -1.03 5.39 30.82
CA PRO A 216 -0.97 4.13 30.10
C PRO A 216 -2.14 3.19 30.42
N THR A 217 -2.81 3.36 31.57
CA THR A 217 -3.94 2.50 31.96
C THR A 217 -5.18 2.72 31.09
N ARG A 218 -5.23 3.84 30.36
CA ARG A 218 -6.32 4.17 29.41
C ARG A 218 -6.11 3.58 28.01
N CYS A 219 -5.07 2.78 27.79
CA CYS A 219 -4.84 2.15 26.49
C CYS A 219 -5.98 1.18 26.15
N LYS A 220 -6.71 1.48 25.06
CA LYS A 220 -7.79 0.63 24.56
C LYS A 220 -7.26 -0.32 23.49
N SER A 221 -7.68 -1.57 23.56
CA SER A 221 -7.40 -2.60 22.55
C SER A 221 -8.72 -3.13 22.02
N LEU A 222 -8.81 -3.35 20.71
CA LEU A 222 -10.00 -3.96 20.11
C LEU A 222 -9.87 -5.48 20.11
N HIS A 223 -10.92 -6.19 20.55
CA HIS A 223 -10.92 -7.65 20.47
C HIS A 223 -11.02 -8.07 19.00
N ASN A 224 -10.00 -8.77 18.50
CA ASN A 224 -9.94 -9.24 17.12
C ASN A 224 -10.47 -10.68 17.08
N PRO A 225 -11.75 -10.92 16.76
CA PRO A 225 -12.31 -12.27 16.80
C PRO A 225 -11.64 -13.14 15.73
N PRO A 226 -11.27 -14.39 16.04
CA PRO A 226 -10.67 -15.28 15.04
C PRO A 226 -11.68 -15.51 13.91
N ASN A 227 -11.22 -15.38 12.67
CA ASN A 227 -12.03 -15.59 11.46
C ASN A 227 -13.25 -14.66 11.35
N GLY A 228 -13.17 -13.40 11.79
CA GLY A 228 -14.28 -12.45 11.71
C GLY A 228 -14.78 -12.15 10.28
N TYR A 229 -14.01 -12.50 9.25
CA TYR A 229 -14.43 -12.46 7.84
C TYR A 229 -14.88 -13.83 7.27
N GLY A 230 -14.76 -14.91 8.05
CA GLY A 230 -15.01 -16.29 7.64
C GLY A 230 -13.76 -17.18 7.74
N LYS A 231 -13.99 -18.50 7.77
CA LYS A 231 -12.94 -19.53 7.77
C LYS A 231 -12.64 -19.97 6.33
N TRP A 232 -11.36 -20.11 6.02
CA TRP A 232 -10.92 -20.73 4.77
C TRP A 232 -10.97 -22.26 4.89
N PRO A 233 -11.34 -22.99 3.83
CA PRO A 233 -11.18 -24.43 3.78
C PRO A 233 -9.69 -24.74 3.67
N GLU A 234 -9.09 -25.21 4.76
CA GLU A 234 -7.71 -25.65 4.80
C GLU A 234 -7.68 -27.18 4.66
N ASN A 235 -7.80 -27.66 3.42
CA ASN A 235 -7.71 -29.10 3.14
C ASN A 235 -6.25 -29.59 3.19
N LYS A 236 -5.59 -29.36 4.32
CA LYS A 236 -4.20 -29.77 4.60
C LYS A 236 -4.12 -30.65 5.83
N LYS A 237 -3.16 -31.58 5.83
CA LYS A 237 -2.83 -32.41 7.00
C LYS A 237 -1.33 -32.38 7.25
N PHE A 238 -0.94 -32.23 8.51
CA PHE A 238 0.45 -32.37 8.92
C PHE A 238 0.77 -33.84 9.20
N VAL A 239 1.84 -34.35 8.58
CA VAL A 239 2.42 -35.66 8.89
C VAL A 239 3.87 -35.45 9.28
N SER A 240 4.21 -35.78 10.53
CA SER A 240 5.55 -35.55 11.10
C SER A 240 6.04 -34.09 10.94
N GLY A 241 5.13 -33.13 11.07
CA GLY A 241 5.42 -31.70 10.93
C GLY A 241 5.45 -31.18 9.48
N ILE A 242 5.27 -32.03 8.47
CA ILE A 242 5.26 -31.64 7.06
C ILE A 242 3.81 -31.47 6.57
N PRO A 243 3.46 -30.33 5.94
CA PRO A 243 2.11 -30.10 5.43
C PRO A 243 1.91 -30.78 4.07
N PHE A 244 0.91 -31.65 3.99
CA PHE A 244 0.46 -32.29 2.76
C PHE A 244 -0.95 -31.84 2.41
N LEU A 245 -1.22 -31.81 1.11
CA LEU A 245 -2.58 -31.66 0.61
C LEU A 245 -3.42 -32.88 1.01
N SER A 246 -4.66 -32.64 1.41
CA SER A 246 -5.55 -33.68 1.92
C SER A 246 -6.94 -33.55 1.33
N HIS A 247 -7.70 -34.65 1.39
CA HIS A 247 -9.07 -34.70 0.93
C HIS A 247 -9.84 -35.72 1.76
N LYS A 248 -11.14 -35.48 1.95
CA LYS A 248 -12.04 -36.43 2.60
C LYS A 248 -13.01 -36.97 1.58
N THR A 249 -13.00 -38.29 1.34
CA THR A 249 -13.88 -38.92 0.35
C THR A 249 -15.36 -38.82 0.75
N LYS A 250 -16.27 -39.18 -0.16
CA LYS A 250 -17.73 -39.20 0.13
C LYS A 250 -18.08 -40.20 1.24
N GLU A 251 -17.30 -41.26 1.36
CA GLU A 251 -17.39 -42.29 2.40
C GLU A 251 -16.75 -41.84 3.73
N GLY A 252 -16.15 -40.65 3.77
CA GLY A 252 -15.57 -40.06 4.95
C GLY A 252 -14.12 -40.49 5.25
N ILE A 253 -13.43 -41.12 4.30
CA ILE A 253 -12.04 -41.55 4.46
C ILE A 253 -11.13 -40.32 4.32
N GLU A 254 -10.23 -40.11 5.28
CA GLU A 254 -9.21 -39.06 5.19
C GLU A 254 -8.02 -39.55 4.36
N CYS A 255 -7.71 -38.83 3.29
CA CYS A 255 -6.64 -39.14 2.37
C CYS A 255 -5.64 -37.99 2.27
N LEU A 256 -4.38 -38.32 1.98
CA LEU A 256 -3.44 -37.41 1.37
C LEU A 256 -3.58 -37.47 -0.15
N VAL A 257 -3.23 -36.37 -0.80
CA VAL A 257 -3.33 -36.22 -2.25
C VAL A 257 -1.93 -36.34 -2.85
N SER A 258 -1.78 -37.08 -3.94
CA SER A 258 -0.57 -37.14 -4.76
C SER A 258 -0.60 -36.12 -5.91
N ILE A 259 0.55 -35.83 -6.52
CA ILE A 259 0.65 -34.77 -7.55
C ILE A 259 -0.15 -35.04 -8.84
N ASN A 260 -0.58 -36.28 -9.08
CA ASN A 260 -1.48 -36.63 -10.17
C ASN A 260 -2.96 -36.71 -9.73
N GLY A 261 -3.26 -36.28 -8.51
CA GLY A 261 -4.61 -36.28 -7.93
C GLY A 261 -5.01 -37.58 -7.22
N GLY A 262 -4.15 -38.60 -7.16
CA GLY A 262 -4.46 -39.87 -6.48
C GLY A 262 -4.66 -39.70 -4.98
N LEU A 263 -5.68 -40.36 -4.42
CA LEU A 263 -6.10 -40.33 -3.03
C LEU A 263 -5.50 -41.52 -2.25
N VAL A 264 -4.57 -41.23 -1.34
CA VAL A 264 -3.90 -42.24 -0.50
C VAL A 264 -4.45 -42.14 0.92
N PRO A 265 -5.12 -43.18 1.47
CA PRO A 265 -5.63 -43.17 2.84
C PRO A 265 -4.54 -42.87 3.87
N LEU A 266 -4.86 -42.07 4.88
CA LEU A 266 -3.90 -41.71 5.94
C LEU A 266 -3.33 -42.93 6.67
N ASP A 267 -4.12 -44.00 6.82
CA ASP A 267 -3.70 -45.22 7.51
C ASP A 267 -2.65 -46.02 6.73
N CYS A 268 -2.54 -45.79 5.41
CA CYS A 268 -1.49 -46.38 4.56
C CYS A 268 -0.16 -45.61 4.65
N ILE A 269 -0.14 -44.42 5.28
CA ILE A 269 1.05 -43.57 5.37
C ILE A 269 1.95 -44.06 6.50
N LYS A 270 3.02 -44.78 6.12
CA LYS A 270 4.08 -45.21 7.04
C LYS A 270 4.92 -44.02 7.51
N LYS A 271 4.51 -43.38 8.62
CA LYS A 271 5.18 -42.19 9.19
C LYS A 271 6.68 -42.40 9.47
N GLU A 272 7.07 -43.64 9.75
CA GLU A 272 8.47 -44.07 9.97
C GLU A 272 9.38 -43.83 8.77
N LEU A 273 8.81 -43.74 7.56
CA LEU A 273 9.57 -43.47 6.33
C LEU A 273 9.91 -41.98 6.17
N ILE A 274 9.28 -41.08 6.95
CA ILE A 274 9.53 -39.63 6.96
C ILE A 274 10.65 -39.34 7.97
N VAL A 275 11.88 -39.62 7.56
CA VAL A 275 13.10 -39.51 8.39
C VAL A 275 13.66 -38.08 8.36
N ALA A 276 14.05 -37.56 9.52
CA ALA A 276 14.73 -36.26 9.62
C ALA A 276 16.02 -36.25 8.79
N GLY A 277 16.25 -35.19 8.02
CA GLY A 277 17.43 -35.02 7.17
C GLY A 277 17.32 -35.62 5.76
N LYS A 278 16.32 -36.47 5.47
CA LYS A 278 16.05 -36.98 4.12
C LYS A 278 15.32 -35.94 3.26
N LEU A 279 15.70 -35.82 1.99
CA LEU A 279 15.06 -34.90 1.04
C LEU A 279 13.73 -35.48 0.55
N LEU A 280 12.78 -34.59 0.22
CA LEU A 280 11.43 -35.00 -0.15
C LEU A 280 11.42 -35.87 -1.42
N ALA A 281 12.27 -35.53 -2.39
CA ALA A 281 12.40 -36.27 -3.65
C ALA A 281 12.89 -37.71 -3.47
N ASP A 282 13.49 -38.04 -2.32
CA ASP A 282 14.03 -39.37 -2.04
C ASP A 282 13.06 -40.26 -1.24
N TYR A 283 11.86 -39.77 -0.88
CA TYR A 283 10.81 -40.63 -0.32
C TYR A 283 10.24 -41.56 -1.38
N LEU A 284 9.86 -42.77 -0.96
CA LEU A 284 9.27 -43.76 -1.86
C LEU A 284 7.98 -43.20 -2.47
N LEU A 285 7.86 -43.33 -3.79
CA LEU A 285 6.61 -43.08 -4.50
C LEU A 285 5.57 -44.09 -4.00
N TYR A 286 4.35 -43.64 -3.75
CA TYR A 286 3.29 -44.53 -3.29
C TYR A 286 2.75 -45.35 -4.46
N ASP A 287 2.58 -46.65 -4.22
CA ASP A 287 2.07 -47.58 -5.22
C ASP A 287 0.62 -47.26 -5.59
N SER A 288 0.31 -47.45 -6.86
CA SER A 288 -1.04 -47.44 -7.44
C SER A 288 -2.03 -48.28 -6.62
N GLU A 289 -1.56 -49.37 -6.00
CA GLU A 289 -2.37 -50.24 -5.14
C GLU A 289 -2.89 -49.56 -3.86
N ASN A 290 -2.23 -48.47 -3.39
CA ASN A 290 -2.66 -47.70 -2.22
C ASN A 290 -3.56 -46.50 -2.59
N ILE A 291 -3.81 -46.28 -3.89
CA ILE A 291 -4.68 -45.21 -4.38
C ILE A 291 -6.12 -45.74 -4.42
N ILE A 292 -7.00 -45.19 -3.58
CA ILE A 292 -8.40 -45.61 -3.52
C ILE A 292 -9.32 -44.83 -4.47
N GLY A 293 -8.76 -43.88 -5.22
CA GLY A 293 -9.46 -43.03 -6.18
C GLY A 293 -8.64 -41.81 -6.56
N TYR A 294 -9.21 -40.93 -7.39
CA TYR A 294 -8.58 -39.68 -7.81
C TYR A 294 -9.48 -38.49 -7.49
N LEU A 295 -8.87 -37.33 -7.29
CA LEU A 295 -9.59 -36.07 -7.16
C LEU A 295 -10.36 -35.75 -8.46
N PRO A 296 -11.64 -35.38 -8.36
CA PRO A 296 -12.38 -34.90 -9.54
C PRO A 296 -11.72 -33.64 -10.13
N GLY A 297 -11.57 -33.58 -11.45
CA GLY A 297 -10.93 -32.46 -12.16
C GLY A 297 -9.44 -32.65 -12.46
N THR A 298 -8.83 -33.75 -12.02
CA THR A 298 -7.43 -34.10 -12.32
C THR A 298 -7.29 -35.14 -13.43
N GLU A 299 -8.35 -35.42 -14.21
CA GLU A 299 -8.40 -36.56 -15.13
C GLU A 299 -7.33 -36.55 -16.21
N SER A 300 -6.91 -35.37 -16.67
CA SER A 300 -5.84 -35.29 -17.68
C SER A 300 -4.44 -35.50 -17.11
N LEU A 301 -4.27 -35.46 -15.78
CA LEU A 301 -3.01 -35.72 -15.08
C LEU A 301 -2.82 -37.21 -14.79
N HIS A 302 -3.80 -38.05 -15.17
CA HIS A 302 -3.79 -39.48 -14.92
C HIS A 302 -2.73 -40.20 -15.78
N PRO A 303 -2.28 -41.40 -15.38
CA PRO A 303 -1.12 -42.09 -15.99
C PRO A 303 -1.24 -42.42 -17.48
N SER A 304 -2.47 -42.40 -18.05
CA SER A 304 -2.73 -42.62 -19.48
C SER A 304 -2.59 -41.37 -20.35
N GLY A 305 -2.43 -40.18 -19.75
CA GLY A 305 -2.44 -38.89 -20.45
C GLY A 305 -1.13 -38.09 -20.38
N GLU A 306 -0.44 -38.07 -19.22
CA GLU A 306 0.77 -37.28 -19.00
C GLU A 306 1.84 -38.09 -18.24
N HIS A 307 3.07 -38.11 -18.76
CA HIS A 307 4.21 -38.77 -18.12
C HIS A 307 5.04 -37.81 -17.24
N GLU A 308 4.67 -36.53 -17.20
CA GLU A 308 5.40 -35.48 -16.51
C GLU A 308 4.44 -34.37 -16.04
N ILE A 309 4.49 -34.02 -14.75
CA ILE A 309 3.63 -32.99 -14.12
C ILE A 309 4.53 -31.88 -13.57
N ASP A 310 4.46 -30.70 -14.18
CA ASP A 310 5.36 -29.55 -13.98
C ASP A 310 6.84 -29.94 -13.81
N GLY A 311 7.34 -30.95 -14.53
CA GLY A 311 8.73 -31.41 -14.42
C GLY A 311 8.99 -32.59 -13.48
N ILE A 312 7.95 -33.24 -12.91
CA ILE A 312 8.10 -34.46 -12.09
C ILE A 312 7.66 -35.60 -12.99
N CYS A 313 8.55 -36.56 -13.22
CA CYS A 313 8.22 -37.76 -13.96
C CYS A 313 7.26 -38.64 -13.16
N ILE A 314 6.18 -39.08 -13.81
CA ILE A 314 5.23 -40.04 -13.26
C ILE A 314 5.66 -41.44 -13.71
N GLY A 315 5.72 -42.38 -12.76
CA GLY A 315 6.10 -43.76 -13.06
C GLY A 315 5.12 -44.40 -14.06
N LYS A 316 5.59 -45.40 -14.82
CA LYS A 316 4.79 -46.06 -15.87
C LYS A 316 3.49 -46.70 -15.35
N ASP A 317 3.47 -47.07 -14.07
CA ASP A 317 2.30 -47.65 -13.39
C ASP A 317 1.49 -46.61 -12.58
N GLY A 318 1.75 -45.32 -12.77
CA GLY A 318 1.04 -44.23 -12.08
C GLY A 318 1.61 -43.81 -10.72
N PHE A 319 2.78 -44.33 -10.35
CA PHE A 319 3.54 -43.92 -9.17
C PHE A 319 3.79 -42.40 -9.17
N ALA A 320 3.28 -41.73 -8.15
CA ALA A 320 3.40 -40.29 -7.97
C ALA A 320 3.75 -39.94 -6.52
N PRO A 321 4.56 -38.91 -6.27
CA PRO A 321 4.81 -38.43 -4.92
C PRO A 321 3.55 -37.79 -4.31
N LEU A 322 3.47 -37.81 -2.98
CA LEU A 322 2.48 -37.03 -2.24
C LEU A 322 2.70 -35.53 -2.49
N PHE A 323 1.61 -34.79 -2.61
CA PHE A 323 1.63 -33.35 -2.80
C PHE A 323 1.97 -32.65 -1.46
N CYS A 324 3.24 -32.28 -1.31
CA CYS A 324 3.73 -31.51 -0.17
C CYS A 324 3.59 -30.01 -0.45
N LEU A 325 2.99 -29.28 0.50
CA LEU A 325 2.80 -27.82 0.42
C LEU A 325 4.05 -27.04 0.82
N ASP A 326 5.04 -27.70 1.45
CA ASP A 326 6.32 -27.10 1.88
C ASP A 326 7.44 -27.42 0.87
N VAL A 327 7.18 -27.19 -0.42
CA VAL A 327 8.16 -27.40 -1.51
C VAL A 327 8.16 -26.19 -2.42
N ASN A 328 9.35 -25.70 -2.76
CA ASN A 328 9.52 -24.74 -3.83
C ASN A 328 9.25 -25.44 -5.18
N LEU A 329 8.19 -25.03 -5.87
CA LEU A 329 7.73 -25.63 -7.12
C LEU A 329 8.84 -25.70 -8.20
N LEU A 330 9.71 -24.67 -8.28
CA LEU A 330 10.77 -24.59 -9.28
C LEU A 330 11.90 -25.60 -9.03
N THR A 331 12.29 -25.80 -7.77
CA THR A 331 13.46 -26.62 -7.43
C THR A 331 13.10 -28.00 -6.90
N GLY A 332 11.83 -28.24 -6.50
CA GLY A 332 11.42 -29.48 -5.86
C GLY A 332 11.98 -29.67 -4.44
N LEU A 333 12.53 -28.60 -3.84
CA LEU A 333 13.19 -28.62 -2.53
C LEU A 333 12.32 -27.95 -1.46
N ARG A 334 12.42 -28.42 -0.22
CA ARG A 334 11.82 -27.74 0.94
C ARG A 334 12.56 -26.47 1.30
N ALA A 335 11.93 -25.59 2.09
CA ALA A 335 12.47 -24.28 2.43
C ALA A 335 13.93 -24.31 2.97
N PRO A 336 14.33 -25.23 3.89
CA PRO A 336 15.71 -25.26 4.38
C PRO A 336 16.73 -25.59 3.27
N SER A 337 16.48 -26.64 2.49
CA SER A 337 17.39 -27.06 1.41
C SER A 337 17.43 -26.08 0.25
N HIS A 338 16.30 -25.43 -0.05
CA HIS A 338 16.26 -24.34 -1.02
C HIS A 338 17.10 -23.15 -0.55
N ALA A 339 17.03 -22.77 0.73
CA ALA A 339 17.82 -21.68 1.29
C ALA A 339 19.33 -21.99 1.23
N GLU A 340 19.73 -23.22 1.58
CA GLU A 340 21.12 -23.67 1.49
C GLU A 340 21.63 -23.67 0.04
N LEU A 341 20.82 -24.12 -0.93
CA LEU A 341 21.17 -24.05 -2.34
C LEU A 341 21.37 -22.60 -2.81
N MET A 342 20.47 -21.69 -2.40
CA MET A 342 20.59 -20.27 -2.74
C MET A 342 21.87 -19.65 -2.16
N GLU A 343 22.22 -20.00 -0.93
CA GLU A 343 23.46 -19.55 -0.29
C GLU A 343 24.69 -20.09 -1.02
N LEU A 344 24.68 -21.37 -1.42
CA LEU A 344 25.76 -21.98 -2.19
C LEU A 344 25.94 -21.31 -3.56
N ILE A 345 24.84 -20.98 -4.24
CA ILE A 345 24.85 -20.21 -5.50
C ILE A 345 25.46 -18.82 -5.27
N LYS A 346 25.10 -18.13 -4.18
CA LYS A 346 25.67 -16.81 -3.87
C LYS A 346 27.15 -16.88 -3.55
N GLN A 347 27.61 -17.93 -2.86
CA GLN A 347 29.03 -18.14 -2.59
C GLN A 347 29.81 -18.39 -3.89
N CYS A 348 29.22 -19.10 -4.85
CA CYS A 348 29.87 -19.42 -6.12
C CYS A 348 29.82 -18.27 -7.13
N GLU A 349 28.68 -17.60 -7.29
CA GLU A 349 28.39 -16.65 -8.38
C GLU A 349 28.08 -15.22 -7.89
N GLY A 350 28.11 -14.98 -6.58
CA GLY A 350 27.85 -13.69 -5.96
C GLY A 350 26.39 -13.43 -5.57
N GLU A 351 26.19 -12.40 -4.74
CA GLU A 351 24.91 -12.05 -4.09
C GLU A 351 23.72 -11.77 -5.02
N LYS A 352 23.99 -11.40 -6.28
CA LYS A 352 22.94 -11.04 -7.26
C LYS A 352 22.46 -12.23 -8.09
N SER A 353 22.98 -13.43 -7.83
CA SER A 353 22.69 -14.60 -8.63
C SER A 353 21.29 -15.16 -8.37
N SER A 354 20.61 -15.53 -9.46
CA SER A 354 19.28 -16.12 -9.44
C SER A 354 19.37 -17.64 -9.49
N ILE A 355 18.38 -18.34 -8.92
CA ILE A 355 18.24 -19.79 -9.07
C ILE A 355 18.19 -20.22 -10.54
N LEU A 356 17.67 -19.36 -11.42
CA LEU A 356 17.60 -19.63 -12.86
C LEU A 356 18.96 -19.64 -13.56
N HIS A 357 20.05 -19.15 -12.94
CA HIS A 357 21.40 -19.28 -13.50
C HIS A 357 21.90 -20.75 -13.54
N LEU A 358 21.28 -21.63 -12.76
CA LEU A 358 21.58 -23.05 -12.74
C LEU A 358 21.01 -23.80 -13.96
N VAL A 359 20.05 -23.20 -14.68
CA VAL A 359 19.37 -23.82 -15.82
C VAL A 359 20.35 -24.05 -16.96
N ASP A 360 20.41 -25.28 -17.46
CA ASP A 360 21.29 -25.77 -18.52
C ASP A 360 22.78 -25.39 -18.33
N ASN A 361 23.19 -25.16 -17.07
CA ASN A 361 24.53 -24.71 -16.71
C ASN A 361 25.29 -25.80 -15.94
N GLU A 362 25.85 -26.77 -16.68
CA GLU A 362 26.64 -27.87 -16.11
C GLU A 362 27.90 -27.36 -15.38
N GLU A 363 28.52 -26.28 -15.84
CA GLU A 363 29.71 -25.71 -15.19
C GLU A 363 29.39 -25.22 -13.77
N LEU A 364 28.31 -24.44 -13.63
CA LEU A 364 27.85 -23.98 -12.32
C LEU A 364 27.44 -25.15 -11.44
N LYS A 365 26.73 -26.14 -11.98
CA LYS A 365 26.37 -27.34 -11.23
C LYS A 365 27.62 -28.06 -10.69
N LEU A 366 28.66 -28.27 -11.49
CA LEU A 366 29.92 -28.89 -11.04
C LEU A 366 30.63 -28.06 -9.97
N LYS A 367 30.61 -26.73 -10.12
CA LYS A 367 31.15 -25.80 -9.13
C LYS A 367 30.41 -25.89 -7.80
N LEU A 368 29.08 -25.95 -7.83
CA LEU A 368 28.24 -26.14 -6.64
C LEU A 368 28.48 -27.51 -5.99
N LEU A 369 28.58 -28.59 -6.77
CA LEU A 369 28.90 -29.92 -6.26
C LEU A 369 30.28 -29.97 -5.59
N THR A 370 31.27 -29.27 -6.17
CA THR A 370 32.60 -29.13 -5.56
C THR A 370 32.54 -28.34 -4.25
N ALA A 371 31.77 -27.25 -4.22
CA ALA A 371 31.58 -26.42 -3.03
C ALA A 371 30.78 -27.13 -1.92
N ALA A 372 29.91 -28.07 -2.27
CA ALA A 372 29.21 -28.91 -1.31
C ALA A 372 30.14 -29.88 -0.56
N GLY A 373 31.33 -30.17 -1.10
CA GLY A 373 32.34 -31.04 -0.48
C GLY A 373 31.78 -32.43 -0.15
N ASP A 374 32.02 -32.90 1.07
CA ASP A 374 31.56 -34.21 1.56
C ASP A 374 30.12 -34.21 2.09
N ASP A 375 29.39 -33.08 2.03
CA ASP A 375 27.97 -33.05 2.41
C ASP A 375 27.11 -33.68 1.29
N ALA A 376 26.93 -35.00 1.40
CA ALA A 376 26.12 -35.79 0.46
C ALA A 376 24.68 -35.27 0.31
N ARG A 377 24.09 -34.67 1.36
CA ARG A 377 22.74 -34.13 1.33
C ARG A 377 22.70 -32.81 0.55
N LEU A 378 23.71 -31.96 0.70
CA LEU A 378 23.82 -30.72 -0.08
C LEU A 378 24.15 -31.02 -1.55
N ALA A 379 25.03 -31.98 -1.84
CA ALA A 379 25.28 -32.44 -3.20
C ALA A 379 23.99 -32.95 -3.87
N ARG A 380 23.23 -33.78 -3.16
CA ARG A 380 21.92 -34.27 -3.63
C ARG A 380 20.91 -33.13 -3.86
N THR A 381 20.95 -32.10 -3.02
CA THR A 381 20.11 -30.89 -3.17
C THR A 381 20.38 -30.17 -4.49
N VAL A 382 21.66 -30.03 -4.87
CA VAL A 382 22.07 -29.43 -6.17
C VAL A 382 21.54 -30.26 -7.34
N GLU A 383 21.69 -31.59 -7.29
CA GLU A 383 21.23 -32.48 -8.36
C GLU A 383 19.71 -32.40 -8.59
N ILE A 384 18.93 -32.48 -7.50
CA ILE A 384 17.46 -32.41 -7.56
C ILE A 384 17.02 -31.09 -8.19
N ALA A 385 17.59 -29.97 -7.73
CA ALA A 385 17.23 -28.66 -8.26
C ALA A 385 17.64 -28.50 -9.73
N TYR A 386 18.85 -28.92 -10.10
CA TYR A 386 19.35 -28.83 -11.48
C TYR A 386 18.44 -29.58 -12.46
N GLU A 387 18.12 -30.84 -12.17
CA GLU A 387 17.25 -31.65 -13.04
C GLU A 387 15.85 -31.05 -13.14
N ARG A 388 15.28 -30.66 -12.00
CA ARG A 388 13.94 -30.08 -11.92
C ARG A 388 13.82 -28.79 -12.71
N LEU A 389 14.77 -27.86 -12.52
CA LEU A 389 14.76 -26.55 -13.18
C LEU A 389 14.82 -26.68 -14.71
N ASN A 390 15.68 -27.55 -15.24
CA ASN A 390 15.83 -27.74 -16.69
C ASN A 390 14.55 -28.23 -17.37
N LYS A 391 13.76 -29.07 -16.69
CA LYS A 391 12.45 -29.52 -17.17
C LYS A 391 11.42 -28.40 -17.11
N LEU A 392 11.37 -27.69 -15.99
CA LEU A 392 10.40 -26.63 -15.74
C LEU A 392 10.59 -25.42 -16.66
N VAL A 393 11.84 -25.02 -16.93
CA VAL A 393 12.12 -23.89 -17.82
C VAL A 393 11.65 -24.16 -19.25
N LYS A 394 11.80 -25.39 -19.77
CA LYS A 394 11.25 -25.74 -21.09
C LYS A 394 9.73 -25.53 -21.17
N LYS A 395 9.00 -25.85 -20.09
CA LYS A 395 7.56 -25.55 -19.99
C LYS A 395 7.32 -24.04 -20.00
N LEU A 396 8.05 -23.27 -19.19
CA LEU A 396 7.95 -21.81 -19.15
C LEU A 396 8.22 -21.16 -20.52
N GLU A 397 9.22 -21.64 -21.26
CA GLU A 397 9.57 -21.15 -22.60
C GLU A 397 8.51 -21.52 -23.65
N ALA A 398 7.89 -22.70 -23.55
CA ALA A 398 6.78 -23.08 -24.42
C ALA A 398 5.57 -22.14 -24.21
N GLU A 399 5.19 -21.92 -22.95
CA GLU A 399 4.11 -20.99 -22.57
C GLU A 399 4.42 -19.55 -22.99
N GLN A 400 5.66 -19.11 -22.82
CA GLN A 400 6.09 -17.79 -23.29
C GLN A 400 5.90 -17.65 -24.80
N ARG A 401 6.34 -18.63 -25.61
CA ARG A 401 6.22 -18.56 -27.07
C ARG A 401 4.76 -18.43 -27.53
N GLU A 402 3.85 -19.17 -26.91
CA GLU A 402 2.40 -19.09 -27.20
C GLU A 402 1.86 -17.67 -26.95
N LEU A 403 2.25 -17.03 -25.86
CA LEU A 403 1.78 -15.68 -25.49
C LEU A 403 2.20 -14.58 -26.48
N PHE A 404 3.29 -14.78 -27.22
CA PHE A 404 3.79 -13.81 -28.20
C PHE A 404 3.35 -14.10 -29.63
N GLU A 405 2.56 -15.15 -29.87
CA GLU A 405 2.05 -15.46 -31.19
C GLU A 405 1.25 -14.27 -31.78
N GLY A 406 1.61 -13.85 -32.99
CA GLY A 406 0.99 -12.71 -33.67
C GLY A 406 1.32 -11.33 -33.10
N LYS A 407 2.24 -11.20 -32.13
CA LYS A 407 2.70 -9.90 -31.60
C LYS A 407 3.91 -9.38 -32.36
N THR A 408 3.94 -8.07 -32.61
CA THR A 408 5.01 -7.41 -33.37
C THR A 408 5.63 -6.26 -32.59
N ALA A 409 6.91 -6.00 -32.83
CA ALA A 409 7.60 -4.86 -32.25
C ALA A 409 6.92 -3.53 -32.60
N ASP A 410 6.90 -2.61 -31.65
CA ASP A 410 6.35 -1.26 -31.79
C ASP A 410 7.51 -0.24 -31.82
N ALA A 411 7.36 0.80 -32.64
CA ALA A 411 8.31 1.90 -32.67
C ALA A 411 8.32 2.67 -31.33
N ASN A 412 7.15 2.82 -30.71
CA ASN A 412 6.92 3.51 -29.45
C ASN A 412 6.26 2.56 -28.43
N PRO A 413 7.00 1.55 -27.94
CA PRO A 413 6.40 0.49 -27.15
C PRO A 413 5.90 1.00 -25.79
N MET A 414 4.84 0.40 -25.30
CA MET A 414 4.11 0.86 -24.12
C MET A 414 4.09 -0.19 -23.02
N LEU A 415 4.37 0.25 -21.79
CA LEU A 415 4.13 -0.52 -20.57
C LEU A 415 2.84 0.01 -19.93
N PHE A 416 1.79 -0.78 -19.93
CA PHE A 416 0.59 -0.56 -19.13
C PHE A 416 0.71 -1.37 -17.84
N MET A 417 0.54 -0.74 -16.68
CA MET A 417 0.58 -1.43 -15.40
C MET A 417 -0.72 -1.19 -14.63
N SER A 418 -1.32 -2.27 -14.15
CA SER A 418 -2.50 -2.20 -13.31
C SER A 418 -2.11 -1.92 -11.85
N MET A 419 -2.91 -1.09 -11.17
CA MET A 419 -2.77 -0.83 -9.73
C MET A 419 -4.14 -0.90 -9.06
N GLY A 420 -4.20 -1.53 -7.88
CA GLY A 420 -5.45 -1.62 -7.13
C GLY A 420 -5.49 -2.86 -6.25
N GLY A 421 -6.28 -2.77 -5.19
CA GLY A 421 -6.53 -3.90 -4.31
C GLY A 421 -7.24 -5.05 -5.04
N ALA A 422 -7.15 -6.25 -4.48
CA ALA A 422 -7.88 -7.40 -4.99
C ALA A 422 -9.38 -7.10 -5.07
N GLY A 423 -10.01 -7.50 -6.18
CA GLY A 423 -11.42 -7.22 -6.40
C GLY A 423 -11.75 -5.75 -6.68
N SER A 424 -10.79 -4.83 -6.92
CA SER A 424 -11.14 -3.44 -7.27
C SER A 424 -11.76 -3.28 -8.65
N GLY A 425 -11.56 -4.25 -9.55
CA GLY A 425 -12.04 -4.22 -10.94
C GLY A 425 -11.03 -3.57 -11.88
N LYS A 426 -9.89 -4.21 -12.11
CA LYS A 426 -8.79 -3.65 -12.92
C LYS A 426 -8.98 -3.80 -14.44
N THR A 427 -10.17 -4.20 -14.90
CA THR A 427 -10.48 -4.50 -16.31
C THR A 427 -10.33 -3.27 -17.22
N ILE A 428 -10.56 -2.07 -16.69
CA ILE A 428 -10.36 -0.80 -17.43
C ILE A 428 -8.93 -0.64 -17.98
N VAL A 429 -7.92 -1.29 -17.37
CA VAL A 429 -6.53 -1.20 -17.83
C VAL A 429 -6.34 -1.91 -19.17
N GLU A 430 -7.06 -3.03 -19.39
CA GLU A 430 -7.09 -3.71 -20.68
C GLU A 430 -7.80 -2.89 -21.74
N GLU A 431 -8.89 -2.19 -21.38
CA GLU A 431 -9.57 -1.27 -22.30
C GLU A 431 -8.66 -0.12 -22.74
N ILE A 432 -7.89 0.43 -21.79
CA ILE A 432 -6.89 1.48 -22.05
C ILE A 432 -5.78 0.97 -22.97
N ALA A 433 -5.26 -0.23 -22.73
CA ALA A 433 -4.24 -0.84 -23.58
C ALA A 433 -4.78 -1.06 -24.99
N ARG A 434 -5.96 -1.69 -25.12
CA ARG A 434 -6.60 -1.95 -26.42
C ARG A 434 -6.93 -0.68 -27.19
N ALA A 435 -7.35 0.39 -26.49
CA ALA A 435 -7.61 1.68 -27.13
C ALA A 435 -6.34 2.34 -27.71
N GLN A 436 -5.17 2.12 -27.09
CA GLN A 436 -3.91 2.74 -27.49
C GLN A 436 -3.09 1.90 -28.50
N CYS A 437 -3.13 0.56 -28.40
CA CYS A 437 -2.29 -0.33 -29.23
C CYS A 437 -3.06 -1.44 -29.96
N GLY A 438 -4.40 -1.40 -29.97
CA GLY A 438 -5.20 -2.49 -30.53
C GLY A 438 -4.94 -3.80 -29.79
N ASP A 439 -4.90 -4.92 -30.50
CA ASP A 439 -4.55 -6.22 -29.91
C ASP A 439 -3.04 -6.50 -29.91
N ASN A 440 -2.20 -5.55 -30.34
CA ASN A 440 -0.74 -5.71 -30.38
C ASN A 440 -0.08 -5.41 -29.02
N PHE A 441 -0.48 -6.17 -27.99
CA PHE A 441 0.18 -6.21 -26.69
C PHE A 441 0.09 -7.61 -26.09
N VAL A 442 1.02 -7.93 -25.19
CA VAL A 442 1.00 -9.15 -24.37
C VAL A 442 0.52 -8.84 -22.96
N ILE A 443 -0.22 -9.76 -22.35
CA ILE A 443 -0.65 -9.63 -20.95
C ILE A 443 0.24 -10.51 -20.07
N ALA A 444 0.90 -9.88 -19.11
CA ALA A 444 1.72 -10.53 -18.11
C ALA A 444 0.93 -10.60 -16.78
N SER A 445 0.01 -11.58 -16.66
CA SER A 445 -0.88 -11.73 -15.51
C SER A 445 -0.51 -12.92 -14.64
N LEU A 446 -0.24 -12.66 -13.35
CA LEU A 446 0.01 -13.74 -12.38
C LEU A 446 -1.19 -14.68 -12.25
N ASP A 447 -2.40 -14.14 -12.24
CA ASP A 447 -3.60 -14.95 -11.99
C ASP A 447 -3.87 -15.92 -13.14
N GLU A 448 -3.55 -15.53 -14.39
CA GLU A 448 -3.61 -16.43 -15.55
C GLU A 448 -2.43 -17.38 -15.60
N PHE A 449 -1.21 -16.92 -15.29
CA PHE A 449 -0.02 -17.77 -15.32
C PHE A 449 -0.02 -18.86 -14.25
N ARG A 450 -0.67 -18.65 -13.09
CA ARG A 450 -0.88 -19.74 -12.13
C ARG A 450 -1.65 -20.90 -12.74
N LYS A 451 -2.64 -20.63 -13.60
CA LYS A 451 -3.48 -21.67 -14.22
C LYS A 451 -2.74 -22.55 -15.22
N LYS A 452 -1.54 -22.13 -15.67
CA LYS A 452 -0.67 -22.89 -16.56
C LYS A 452 0.19 -23.94 -15.84
N SER A 453 0.18 -23.97 -14.51
CA SER A 453 0.81 -25.04 -13.72
C SER A 453 -0.14 -26.22 -13.55
N ASP A 454 0.39 -27.44 -13.64
CA ASP A 454 -0.38 -28.68 -13.41
C ASP A 454 -0.75 -28.79 -11.92
N HIS A 455 0.16 -28.39 -11.03
CA HIS A 455 -0.06 -28.37 -9.58
C HIS A 455 -1.20 -27.42 -9.18
N TYR A 456 -1.43 -26.35 -9.94
CA TYR A 456 -2.58 -25.45 -9.72
C TYR A 456 -3.91 -26.22 -9.81
N ARG A 457 -4.03 -27.15 -10.76
CA ARG A 457 -5.24 -27.94 -10.96
C ARG A 457 -5.51 -28.87 -9.79
N VAL A 458 -4.46 -29.51 -9.26
CA VAL A 458 -4.58 -30.39 -8.08
C VAL A 458 -4.98 -29.59 -6.84
N LEU A 459 -4.37 -28.41 -6.62
CA LEU A 459 -4.75 -27.51 -5.51
C LEU A 459 -6.20 -27.08 -5.60
N VAL A 460 -6.65 -26.68 -6.80
CA VAL A 460 -8.06 -26.29 -7.06
C VAL A 460 -9.01 -27.47 -6.83
N ALA A 461 -8.67 -28.66 -7.35
CA ALA A 461 -9.48 -29.87 -7.19
C ALA A 461 -9.61 -30.32 -5.72
N ALA A 462 -8.56 -30.11 -4.93
CA ALA A 462 -8.57 -30.36 -3.50
C ALA A 462 -9.26 -29.23 -2.69
N GLY A 463 -9.80 -28.18 -3.32
CA GLY A 463 -10.42 -27.05 -2.64
C GLY A 463 -9.42 -26.17 -1.86
N HIS A 464 -8.14 -26.19 -2.25
CA HIS A 464 -7.03 -25.57 -1.53
C HIS A 464 -6.53 -24.27 -2.21
N HIS A 465 -7.44 -23.31 -2.40
CA HIS A 465 -7.19 -22.09 -3.19
C HIS A 465 -6.29 -21.04 -2.52
N SER A 466 -6.16 -21.04 -1.19
CA SER A 466 -5.32 -20.04 -0.50
C SER A 466 -3.84 -20.21 -0.82
N ASP A 467 -3.42 -21.48 -0.93
CA ASP A 467 -2.01 -21.82 -1.05
C ASP A 467 -1.55 -21.80 -2.49
N ASP A 468 -2.46 -21.76 -3.48
CA ASP A 468 -2.09 -21.50 -4.88
C ASP A 468 -1.33 -20.17 -5.02
N TYR A 469 -1.64 -19.19 -4.16
CA TYR A 469 -1.01 -17.87 -4.15
C TYR A 469 0.44 -17.91 -3.69
N VAL A 470 0.82 -18.89 -2.86
CA VAL A 470 2.15 -19.02 -2.27
C VAL A 470 2.94 -20.12 -2.98
N TYR A 471 2.33 -21.29 -3.17
CA TYR A 471 2.94 -22.48 -3.73
C TYR A 471 3.23 -22.35 -5.23
N ILE A 472 2.28 -21.81 -6.01
CA ILE A 472 2.43 -21.62 -7.47
C ILE A 472 3.14 -20.29 -7.79
N GLU A 473 3.30 -19.41 -6.79
CA GLU A 473 3.89 -18.08 -6.98
C GLU A 473 5.26 -18.10 -7.68
N PRO A 474 6.21 -19.00 -7.33
CA PRO A 474 7.52 -19.05 -7.98
C PRO A 474 7.42 -19.33 -9.49
N PHE A 475 6.53 -20.24 -9.91
CA PHE A 475 6.28 -20.53 -11.32
C PHE A 475 5.66 -19.33 -12.04
N ALA A 476 4.57 -18.79 -11.51
CA ALA A 476 3.86 -17.67 -12.13
C ALA A 476 4.72 -16.40 -12.20
N ASN A 477 5.52 -16.11 -11.16
CA ASN A 477 6.48 -15.01 -11.17
C ASN A 477 7.59 -15.23 -12.22
N SER A 478 8.14 -16.45 -12.32
CA SER A 478 9.18 -16.75 -13.31
C SER A 478 8.68 -16.58 -14.74
N LEU A 479 7.46 -17.08 -15.04
CA LEU A 479 6.83 -16.85 -16.34
C LEU A 479 6.59 -15.36 -16.59
N ARG A 480 6.08 -14.64 -15.58
CA ARG A 480 5.79 -13.20 -15.71
C ARG A 480 7.04 -12.37 -15.95
N ASP A 481 8.10 -12.64 -15.23
CA ASP A 481 9.36 -11.93 -15.36
C ASP A 481 10.02 -12.26 -16.71
N SER A 482 9.93 -13.51 -17.16
CA SER A 482 10.38 -13.92 -18.50
C SER A 482 9.60 -13.22 -19.61
N VAL A 483 8.26 -13.22 -19.55
CA VAL A 483 7.39 -12.51 -20.51
C VAL A 483 7.69 -11.01 -20.53
N ALA A 484 7.84 -10.38 -19.36
CA ALA A 484 8.19 -8.97 -19.27
C ALA A 484 9.56 -8.67 -19.90
N GLU A 485 10.56 -9.50 -19.63
CA GLU A 485 11.90 -9.33 -20.19
C GLU A 485 11.94 -9.55 -21.70
N TYR A 486 11.21 -10.54 -22.21
CA TYR A 486 11.08 -10.78 -23.65
C TYR A 486 10.37 -9.63 -24.35
N ALA A 487 9.24 -9.15 -23.81
CA ALA A 487 8.53 -7.99 -24.35
C ALA A 487 9.45 -6.77 -24.41
N ARG A 488 10.21 -6.52 -23.35
CA ARG A 488 11.17 -5.42 -23.25
C ARG A 488 12.28 -5.51 -24.30
N LYS A 489 12.93 -6.67 -24.43
CA LYS A 489 14.01 -6.89 -25.41
C LYS A 489 13.53 -6.76 -26.85
N ASN A 490 12.32 -7.24 -27.13
CA ASN A 490 11.74 -7.26 -28.48
C ASN A 490 10.84 -6.04 -28.78
N ARG A 491 10.79 -5.04 -27.87
CA ARG A 491 9.98 -3.82 -28.01
C ARG A 491 8.50 -4.08 -28.30
N ILE A 492 7.91 -5.06 -27.62
CA ILE A 492 6.48 -5.41 -27.75
C ILE A 492 5.70 -4.74 -26.62
N ASN A 493 4.54 -4.15 -26.92
CA ASN A 493 3.68 -3.54 -25.90
C ASN A 493 3.27 -4.59 -24.87
N ILE A 494 3.17 -4.19 -23.61
CA ILE A 494 2.88 -5.10 -22.51
C ILE A 494 1.91 -4.49 -21.51
N LEU A 495 0.91 -5.28 -21.11
CA LEU A 495 0.10 -5.03 -19.94
C LEU A 495 0.63 -5.90 -18.79
N TYR A 496 1.30 -5.28 -17.83
CA TYR A 496 1.77 -5.92 -16.61
C TYR A 496 0.67 -5.93 -15.56
N ASP A 497 -0.02 -7.06 -15.42
CA ASP A 497 -1.14 -7.19 -14.50
C ASP A 497 -0.67 -7.62 -13.11
N GLY A 498 -1.11 -6.86 -12.10
CA GLY A 498 -0.79 -7.06 -10.71
C GLY A 498 -1.50 -6.06 -9.82
N THR A 499 -1.16 -6.05 -8.53
CA THR A 499 -1.74 -5.07 -7.61
C THR A 499 -1.05 -3.71 -7.70
N GLY A 500 0.18 -3.64 -8.23
CA GLY A 500 1.02 -2.45 -8.16
C GLY A 500 1.40 -2.03 -6.73
N ILE A 501 1.16 -2.91 -5.74
CA ILE A 501 1.19 -2.58 -4.30
C ILE A 501 1.99 -3.64 -3.52
N PRO A 502 2.97 -3.27 -2.68
CA PRO A 502 3.53 -1.91 -2.55
C PRO A 502 4.27 -1.50 -3.84
N TYR A 503 4.26 -0.21 -4.18
CA TYR A 503 4.93 0.28 -5.40
C TYR A 503 6.45 0.10 -5.35
N HIS A 504 7.09 0.62 -4.30
CA HIS A 504 8.52 0.40 -4.04
C HIS A 504 8.79 -0.90 -3.27
N PRO A 505 9.93 -1.58 -3.52
CA PRO A 505 10.90 -1.31 -4.60
C PRO A 505 10.56 -2.01 -5.93
N ARG A 506 9.65 -2.99 -5.91
CA ARG A 506 9.45 -3.93 -7.03
C ARG A 506 8.95 -3.27 -8.31
N TYR A 507 7.82 -2.57 -8.24
CA TYR A 507 7.16 -2.02 -9.44
C TYR A 507 7.85 -0.74 -9.93
N SER A 508 8.46 0.04 -9.05
CA SER A 508 9.29 1.17 -9.46
C SER A 508 10.52 0.73 -10.26
N THR A 509 11.24 -0.31 -9.80
CA THR A 509 12.37 -0.89 -10.55
C THR A 509 11.93 -1.41 -11.92
N LEU A 510 10.75 -2.02 -12.02
CA LEU A 510 10.19 -2.46 -13.30
C LEU A 510 9.94 -1.27 -14.24
N VAL A 511 9.30 -0.22 -13.75
CA VAL A 511 9.04 1.01 -14.53
C VAL A 511 10.35 1.64 -15.00
N GLU A 512 11.38 1.71 -14.15
CA GLU A 512 12.71 2.21 -14.52
C GLU A 512 13.34 1.39 -15.64
N LYS A 513 13.32 0.05 -15.54
CA LYS A 513 13.87 -0.84 -16.56
C LYS A 513 13.20 -0.67 -17.92
N PHE A 514 11.87 -0.56 -17.93
CA PHE A 514 11.11 -0.35 -19.17
C PHE A 514 11.35 1.05 -19.74
N LYS A 515 11.34 2.09 -18.90
CA LYS A 515 11.65 3.45 -19.32
C LYS A 515 13.04 3.56 -19.93
N ALA A 516 14.04 2.95 -19.31
CA ALA A 516 15.41 2.87 -19.83
C ALA A 516 15.51 2.13 -21.18
N SER A 517 14.54 1.25 -21.48
CA SER A 517 14.44 0.54 -22.76
C SER A 517 13.65 1.31 -23.83
N GLY A 518 13.29 2.56 -23.54
CA GLY A 518 12.56 3.43 -24.47
C GLY A 518 11.05 3.19 -24.52
N PHE A 519 10.47 2.56 -23.49
CA PHE A 519 9.02 2.40 -23.39
C PHE A 519 8.35 3.67 -22.85
N GLN A 520 7.14 3.95 -23.31
CA GLN A 520 6.22 4.83 -22.61
C GLN A 520 5.59 4.07 -21.44
N THR A 521 5.71 4.60 -20.22
CA THR A 521 5.28 3.89 -19.01
C THR A 521 4.00 4.49 -18.42
N GLN A 522 2.98 3.67 -18.22
CA GLN A 522 1.67 4.11 -17.77
C GLN A 522 1.14 3.23 -16.63
N ILE A 523 0.57 3.85 -15.60
CA ILE A 523 -0.18 3.17 -14.55
C ILE A 523 -1.64 3.61 -14.59
N ALA A 524 -2.55 2.64 -14.58
CA ALA A 524 -3.96 2.91 -14.35
C ALA A 524 -4.37 2.21 -13.04
N ALA A 525 -4.64 3.03 -12.03
CA ALA A 525 -5.11 2.59 -10.72
C ALA A 525 -6.63 2.53 -10.68
N VAL A 526 -7.18 1.51 -10.01
CA VAL A 526 -8.63 1.38 -9.76
C VAL A 526 -8.89 1.23 -8.27
N ASP A 527 -9.77 2.08 -7.76
CA ASP A 527 -10.22 2.05 -6.38
C ASP A 527 -11.66 1.55 -6.22
N ALA A 528 -11.90 0.82 -5.13
CA ALA A 528 -13.21 0.35 -4.70
C ALA A 528 -13.27 0.29 -3.17
N PHE A 529 -14.40 0.62 -2.55
CA PHE A 529 -14.54 0.62 -1.10
C PHE A 529 -14.35 -0.78 -0.50
N LEU A 530 -13.57 -0.87 0.59
CA LEU A 530 -13.40 -2.13 1.34
C LEU A 530 -14.73 -2.59 1.94
N VAL A 531 -15.36 -1.66 2.66
CA VAL A 531 -16.67 -1.77 3.29
C VAL A 531 -17.46 -0.52 2.88
N LYS A 532 -18.76 -0.65 2.64
CA LYS A 532 -19.61 0.51 2.38
C LYS A 532 -19.72 1.36 3.63
N PRO A 533 -19.40 2.67 3.57
CA PRO A 533 -19.68 3.58 4.66
C PRO A 533 -21.21 3.70 4.87
N PRO A 534 -21.71 3.62 6.12
CA PRO A 534 -23.14 3.79 6.40
C PRO A 534 -23.67 5.13 5.88
N GLY A 535 -24.84 5.11 5.26
CA GLY A 535 -25.51 6.31 4.73
C GLY A 535 -25.08 6.73 3.32
N ARG A 536 -24.21 5.94 2.67
CA ARG A 536 -23.78 6.15 1.27
C ARG A 536 -24.26 5.07 0.31
N GLU A 537 -25.21 4.23 0.73
CA GLU A 537 -25.71 3.09 -0.05
C GLU A 537 -26.35 3.50 -1.38
N GLY A 538 -26.99 4.68 -1.41
CA GLY A 538 -27.56 5.24 -2.64
C GLY A 538 -26.53 5.84 -3.61
N GLU A 539 -25.33 6.18 -3.13
CA GLU A 539 -24.21 6.67 -3.94
C GLU A 539 -23.34 5.50 -4.44
N LEU A 540 -23.16 4.49 -3.59
CA LEU A 540 -22.28 3.34 -3.82
C LEU A 540 -23.14 2.11 -4.12
N ILE A 541 -23.53 1.95 -5.38
CA ILE A 541 -24.36 0.82 -5.82
C ILE A 541 -23.61 -0.49 -5.62
N ARG A 542 -22.34 -0.52 -6.06
CA ARG A 542 -21.48 -1.70 -5.97
C ARG A 542 -21.25 -2.15 -4.53
N ILE A 543 -21.44 -3.45 -4.24
CA ILE A 543 -21.11 -4.05 -2.95
C ILE A 543 -19.65 -3.79 -2.55
N GLY A 544 -19.37 -3.75 -1.24
CA GLY A 544 -18.01 -3.61 -0.73
C GLY A 544 -17.12 -4.75 -1.20
N VAL A 545 -15.81 -4.50 -1.31
CA VAL A 545 -14.84 -5.52 -1.74
C VAL A 545 -14.92 -6.76 -0.87
N LEU A 546 -15.07 -6.61 0.45
CA LEU A 546 -15.13 -7.76 1.35
C LEU A 546 -16.31 -8.67 1.02
N ASP A 547 -17.50 -8.11 0.81
CA ASP A 547 -18.68 -8.89 0.44
C ASP A 547 -18.56 -9.46 -0.98
N SER A 548 -17.97 -8.71 -1.91
CA SER A 548 -17.67 -9.23 -3.25
C SER A 548 -16.74 -10.44 -3.20
N VAL A 549 -15.74 -10.42 -2.32
CA VAL A 549 -14.82 -11.55 -2.12
C VAL A 549 -15.52 -12.73 -1.45
N LYS A 550 -16.41 -12.48 -0.46
CA LYS A 550 -17.25 -13.52 0.16
C LYS A 550 -18.19 -14.18 -0.85
N GLU A 551 -18.96 -13.40 -1.62
CA GLU A 551 -19.87 -13.92 -2.64
C GLU A 551 -19.12 -14.73 -3.71
N ARG A 552 -17.93 -14.26 -4.13
CA ARG A 552 -17.10 -15.00 -5.07
C ARG A 552 -16.66 -16.32 -4.48
N PHE A 553 -16.24 -16.32 -3.21
CA PHE A 553 -15.87 -17.54 -2.50
C PHE A 553 -17.05 -18.52 -2.41
N GLU A 554 -18.25 -18.06 -2.05
CA GLU A 554 -19.46 -18.89 -2.01
C GLU A 554 -19.82 -19.48 -3.38
N LYS A 555 -19.65 -18.71 -4.46
CA LYS A 555 -19.98 -19.14 -5.83
C LYS A 555 -18.93 -20.08 -6.43
N THR A 556 -17.65 -19.83 -6.20
CA THR A 556 -16.56 -20.49 -6.94
C THR A 556 -15.60 -21.27 -6.06
N GLY A 557 -15.80 -21.28 -4.74
CA GLY A 557 -14.83 -21.79 -3.76
C GLY A 557 -13.55 -20.97 -3.65
N ARG A 558 -13.38 -19.90 -4.43
CA ARG A 558 -12.09 -19.21 -4.63
C ARG A 558 -12.12 -17.76 -4.15
N ALA A 559 -11.23 -17.43 -3.23
CA ALA A 559 -10.92 -16.05 -2.89
C ALA A 559 -9.50 -15.90 -2.34
N LEU A 560 -9.05 -14.64 -2.28
CA LEU A 560 -7.76 -14.25 -1.74
C LEU A 560 -7.80 -14.22 -0.20
N PRO A 561 -6.72 -14.65 0.50
CA PRO A 561 -6.66 -14.53 1.95
C PRO A 561 -7.02 -13.12 2.42
N TRP A 562 -7.85 -13.03 3.46
CA TRP A 562 -8.40 -11.75 3.95
C TRP A 562 -7.31 -10.71 4.25
N VAL A 563 -6.22 -11.15 4.89
CA VAL A 563 -5.06 -10.29 5.20
C VAL A 563 -4.45 -9.67 3.95
N VAL A 564 -4.35 -10.42 2.86
CA VAL A 564 -3.83 -9.92 1.58
C VAL A 564 -4.80 -8.92 0.98
N THR A 565 -6.10 -9.24 0.95
CA THR A 565 -7.14 -8.34 0.42
C THR A 565 -7.14 -7.00 1.16
N ILE A 566 -7.13 -7.01 2.50
CA ILE A 566 -7.14 -5.81 3.35
C ILE A 566 -5.86 -5.00 3.17
N ASP A 567 -4.69 -5.65 3.25
CA ASP A 567 -3.40 -4.99 3.13
C ASP A 567 -3.26 -4.23 1.81
N LYS A 568 -3.63 -4.86 0.69
CA LYS A 568 -3.51 -4.21 -0.63
C LYS A 568 -4.39 -2.97 -0.75
N HIS A 569 -5.63 -3.01 -0.26
CA HIS A 569 -6.50 -1.82 -0.31
C HIS A 569 -6.02 -0.68 0.58
N ILE A 570 -5.57 -0.97 1.81
CA ILE A 570 -5.07 0.06 2.75
C ILE A 570 -3.72 0.64 2.31
N ARG A 571 -2.91 -0.10 1.56
CA ARG A 571 -1.63 0.37 0.99
C ARG A 571 -1.75 1.02 -0.39
N ALA A 572 -2.88 0.88 -1.07
CA ALA A 572 -3.10 1.45 -2.40
C ALA A 572 -2.82 2.96 -2.47
N PRO A 573 -3.29 3.81 -1.52
CA PRO A 573 -3.08 5.25 -1.60
C PRO A 573 -1.61 5.65 -1.53
N LYS A 574 -0.86 5.03 -0.62
CA LYS A 574 0.60 5.27 -0.51
C LYS A 574 1.31 4.89 -1.80
N SER A 575 0.96 3.75 -2.38
CA SER A 575 1.58 3.26 -3.63
C SER A 575 1.27 4.18 -4.81
N PHE A 576 0.03 4.68 -4.90
CA PHE A 576 -0.38 5.64 -5.92
C PHE A 576 0.38 6.97 -5.81
N LEU A 577 0.48 7.56 -4.61
CA LEU A 577 1.19 8.82 -4.40
C LEU A 577 2.70 8.68 -4.66
N GLN A 578 3.31 7.54 -4.28
CA GLN A 578 4.71 7.25 -4.62
C GLN A 578 4.92 7.13 -6.13
N ALA A 579 4.02 6.46 -6.84
CA ALA A 579 4.10 6.34 -8.29
C ALA A 579 3.89 7.69 -8.99
N LEU A 580 3.01 8.55 -8.45
CA LEU A 580 2.79 9.89 -8.98
C LEU A 580 4.07 10.72 -8.99
N GLU A 581 4.91 10.63 -7.97
CA GLU A 581 6.20 11.34 -7.89
C GLU A 581 7.34 10.68 -8.70
N HIS A 582 7.11 9.48 -9.26
CA HIS A 582 8.19 8.73 -9.89
C HIS A 582 8.54 9.25 -11.30
N LEU A 583 9.77 9.74 -11.44
CA LEU A 583 10.29 10.36 -12.68
C LEU A 583 10.33 9.43 -13.90
N SER A 584 10.39 8.11 -13.73
CA SER A 584 10.43 7.16 -14.85
C SER A 584 9.04 6.72 -15.31
N LEU A 585 7.97 7.11 -14.60
CA LEU A 585 6.58 6.84 -14.97
C LEU A 585 6.06 7.98 -15.85
N ASP A 586 5.54 7.76 -17.06
CA ASP A 586 5.08 8.87 -17.91
C ASP A 586 3.65 9.34 -17.59
N LYS A 587 2.77 8.40 -17.21
CA LYS A 587 1.35 8.70 -16.97
C LYS A 587 0.81 7.87 -15.81
N ILE A 588 -0.02 8.48 -14.97
CA ILE A 588 -0.81 7.79 -13.95
C ILE A 588 -2.26 8.29 -13.93
N SER A 589 -3.21 7.40 -13.67
CA SER A 589 -4.61 7.75 -13.43
C SER A 589 -5.22 6.94 -12.30
N LEU A 590 -6.28 7.49 -11.70
CA LEU A 590 -7.12 6.83 -10.72
C LEU A 590 -8.55 6.76 -11.26
N PHE A 591 -9.08 5.56 -11.36
CA PHE A 591 -10.48 5.28 -11.63
C PHE A 591 -11.18 4.80 -10.36
N ALA A 592 -12.47 5.08 -10.25
CA ALA A 592 -13.33 4.50 -9.24
C ALA A 592 -14.27 3.47 -9.87
N ASN A 593 -14.55 2.42 -9.12
CA ASN A 593 -15.49 1.37 -9.47
C ASN A 593 -16.54 1.25 -8.36
N ASP A 594 -17.48 2.18 -8.36
CA ASP A 594 -18.53 2.34 -7.34
C ASP A 594 -19.95 1.96 -7.85
N ASP A 595 -20.10 1.70 -9.15
CA ASP A 595 -21.36 1.32 -9.82
C ASP A 595 -21.26 -0.12 -10.40
N ASP A 596 -22.12 -0.48 -11.37
CA ASP A 596 -22.08 -1.74 -12.09
C ASP A 596 -20.71 -2.06 -12.69
N ARG A 597 -20.51 -3.35 -12.96
CA ARG A 597 -19.34 -3.87 -13.66
C ARG A 597 -19.09 -3.06 -14.95
N ASP A 598 -17.85 -2.63 -15.13
CA ASP A 598 -17.35 -1.88 -16.29
C ASP A 598 -17.81 -0.41 -16.41
N LYS A 599 -18.53 0.12 -15.42
CA LYS A 599 -18.85 1.57 -15.32
C LYS A 599 -17.80 2.37 -14.54
N HIS A 600 -16.52 2.11 -14.82
CA HIS A 600 -15.43 2.89 -14.24
C HIS A 600 -15.57 4.37 -14.63
N TYR A 601 -15.31 5.26 -13.67
CA TYR A 601 -15.22 6.70 -13.93
C TYR A 601 -13.88 7.26 -13.45
N LEU A 602 -13.39 8.28 -14.17
CA LEU A 602 -12.09 8.88 -13.90
C LEU A 602 -12.17 9.81 -12.69
N VAL A 603 -11.38 9.53 -11.66
CA VAL A 603 -11.25 10.36 -10.45
C VAL A 603 -10.16 11.39 -10.63
N ALA A 604 -9.01 10.98 -11.17
CA ALA A 604 -7.87 11.84 -11.41
C ALA A 604 -6.95 11.29 -12.51
N GLU A 605 -6.21 12.15 -13.20
CA GLU A 605 -5.15 11.75 -14.14
C GLU A 605 -4.00 12.76 -14.17
N SER A 606 -2.78 12.29 -14.46
CA SER A 606 -1.59 13.14 -14.50
C SER A 606 -1.34 13.73 -15.88
N PHE A 607 -0.78 14.94 -15.93
CA PHE A 607 -0.28 15.60 -17.14
C PHE A 607 1.09 16.21 -16.86
N ASN A 608 1.91 16.35 -17.90
CA ASN A 608 3.10 17.19 -17.84
C ASN A 608 2.69 18.58 -18.31
N LEU A 609 2.68 19.55 -17.40
CA LEU A 609 2.25 20.92 -17.67
C LEU A 609 3.39 21.91 -17.39
N SER A 610 3.43 22.97 -18.18
CA SER A 610 4.32 24.12 -18.00
C SER A 610 3.89 24.99 -16.81
N ASP A 611 4.78 25.88 -16.35
CA ASP A 611 4.46 26.86 -15.30
C ASP A 611 3.32 27.81 -15.72
N GLN A 612 3.21 28.12 -17.02
CA GLN A 612 2.12 28.94 -17.55
C GLN A 612 0.78 28.22 -17.41
N GLU A 613 0.72 26.93 -17.71
CA GLU A 613 -0.50 26.12 -17.55
C GLU A 613 -0.87 25.94 -16.08
N ILE A 614 0.11 25.85 -15.16
CA ILE A 614 -0.15 25.90 -13.72
C ILE A 614 -0.74 27.26 -13.32
N GLY A 615 -0.20 28.36 -13.83
CA GLY A 615 -0.77 29.69 -13.62
C GLY A 615 -2.22 29.80 -14.11
N SER A 616 -2.54 29.14 -15.23
CA SER A 616 -3.91 29.01 -15.74
C SER A 616 -4.81 28.23 -14.77
N LEU A 617 -4.37 27.06 -14.28
CA LEU A 617 -5.10 26.27 -13.28
C LEU A 617 -5.39 27.07 -12.01
N GLN A 618 -4.38 27.78 -11.51
CA GLN A 618 -4.51 28.62 -10.32
C GLN A 618 -5.50 29.77 -10.53
N SER A 619 -5.48 30.39 -11.71
CA SER A 619 -6.40 31.47 -12.07
C SER A 619 -7.84 30.96 -12.16
N HIS A 620 -8.06 29.84 -12.85
CA HIS A 620 -9.38 29.22 -12.96
C HIS A 620 -9.92 28.74 -11.60
N GLN A 621 -9.08 28.24 -10.69
CA GLN A 621 -9.49 27.89 -9.33
C GLN A 621 -9.91 29.12 -8.52
N LYS A 622 -9.21 30.25 -8.66
CA LYS A 622 -9.57 31.53 -8.01
C LYS A 622 -10.83 32.17 -8.60
N SER A 623 -11.11 31.91 -9.87
CA SER A 623 -12.25 32.44 -10.62
C SER A 623 -13.42 31.46 -10.74
N GLU A 624 -13.43 30.35 -9.99
CA GLU A 624 -14.53 29.38 -9.94
C GLU A 624 -14.92 28.80 -11.31
N THR A 625 -13.94 28.57 -12.17
CA THR A 625 -14.11 28.00 -13.53
C THR A 625 -13.19 26.81 -13.77
N LEU A 626 -12.64 26.20 -12.71
CA LEU A 626 -11.70 25.10 -12.83
C LEU A 626 -12.35 23.89 -13.48
N ALA A 627 -13.59 23.53 -13.12
CA ALA A 627 -14.26 22.36 -13.68
C ALA A 627 -14.46 22.48 -15.20
N VAL A 628 -14.77 23.67 -15.69
CA VAL A 628 -14.88 23.97 -17.13
C VAL A 628 -13.52 23.81 -17.80
N HIS A 629 -12.48 24.39 -17.22
CA HIS A 629 -11.12 24.27 -17.73
C HIS A 629 -10.63 22.81 -17.78
N LEU A 630 -10.91 22.02 -16.75
CA LEU A 630 -10.58 20.59 -16.71
C LEU A 630 -11.29 19.78 -17.81
N LYS A 631 -12.55 20.11 -18.15
CA LYS A 631 -13.27 19.50 -19.28
C LYS A 631 -12.61 19.84 -20.62
N ILE A 632 -12.13 21.06 -20.78
CA ILE A 632 -11.36 21.50 -21.96
C ILE A 632 -10.07 20.69 -22.07
N ILE A 633 -9.32 20.52 -20.97
CA ILE A 633 -8.10 19.70 -20.96
C ILE A 633 -8.41 18.26 -21.37
N ILE A 634 -9.43 17.61 -20.79
CA ILE A 634 -9.83 16.25 -21.16
C ILE A 634 -10.12 16.14 -22.67
N THR A 635 -10.85 17.12 -23.22
CA THR A 635 -11.30 17.08 -24.61
C THR A 635 -10.16 17.33 -25.59
N ASN A 636 -9.24 18.24 -25.25
CA ASN A 636 -8.26 18.76 -26.20
C ASN A 636 -6.87 18.13 -26.04
N HIS A 637 -6.44 17.83 -24.81
CA HIS A 637 -5.09 17.34 -24.56
C HIS A 637 -4.90 15.90 -25.07
N GLN A 638 -3.83 15.64 -25.83
CA GLN A 638 -3.61 14.35 -26.49
C GLN A 638 -3.39 13.19 -25.49
N ASP A 639 -2.81 13.50 -24.33
CA ASP A 639 -2.60 12.52 -23.27
C ASP A 639 -3.80 12.24 -22.36
N SER A 640 -4.99 12.79 -22.62
CA SER A 640 -6.16 12.45 -21.80
C SER A 640 -6.60 11.01 -22.05
N TYR A 641 -6.79 10.23 -20.97
CA TYR A 641 -7.26 8.86 -21.09
C TYR A 641 -8.66 8.76 -21.69
N LEU A 642 -9.58 9.66 -21.32
CA LEU A 642 -10.95 9.61 -21.84
C LEU A 642 -10.96 9.91 -23.34
N LYS A 643 -10.10 10.83 -23.80
CA LYS A 643 -9.92 11.12 -25.22
C LYS A 643 -9.40 9.91 -26.00
N LYS A 644 -8.41 9.19 -25.45
CA LYS A 644 -7.85 7.96 -26.03
C LYS A 644 -8.88 6.83 -26.06
N LEU A 645 -9.60 6.60 -24.96
CA LEU A 645 -10.67 5.60 -24.87
C LEU A 645 -11.80 5.87 -25.88
N ALA A 646 -12.17 7.14 -26.05
CA ALA A 646 -13.19 7.57 -27.00
C ALA A 646 -12.69 7.63 -28.46
N LYS A 647 -11.43 7.28 -28.75
CA LYS A 647 -10.81 7.41 -30.08
C LYS A 647 -11.04 8.80 -30.71
N ASN A 648 -10.90 9.85 -29.89
CA ASN A 648 -11.15 11.25 -30.26
C ASN A 648 -12.60 11.59 -30.68
N GLN A 649 -13.59 10.74 -30.39
CA GLN A 649 -15.00 11.01 -30.73
C GLN A 649 -15.67 11.86 -29.65
N GLY A 650 -16.04 13.10 -29.97
CA GLY A 650 -16.56 14.08 -29.01
C GLY A 650 -17.75 13.59 -28.18
N SER A 651 -18.75 12.95 -28.80
CA SER A 651 -19.92 12.41 -28.09
C SER A 651 -19.56 11.30 -27.09
N GLN A 652 -18.59 10.46 -27.43
CA GLN A 652 -18.09 9.41 -26.52
C GLN A 652 -17.27 10.00 -25.37
N ILE A 653 -16.46 11.03 -25.63
CA ILE A 653 -15.74 11.76 -24.57
C ILE A 653 -16.75 12.34 -23.57
N THR A 654 -17.79 13.01 -24.04
CA THR A 654 -18.86 13.53 -23.18
C THR A 654 -19.52 12.42 -22.36
N ALA A 655 -19.90 11.30 -22.99
CA ALA A 655 -20.48 10.17 -22.29
C ALA A 655 -19.56 9.58 -21.20
N LEU A 656 -18.24 9.55 -21.42
CA LEU A 656 -17.26 9.10 -20.42
C LEU A 656 -17.09 10.11 -19.28
N ILE A 657 -17.12 11.42 -19.58
CA ILE A 657 -17.09 12.49 -18.57
C ILE A 657 -18.33 12.39 -17.67
N ASP A 658 -19.50 12.16 -18.26
CA ASP A 658 -20.78 12.11 -17.56
C ASP A 658 -20.94 10.90 -16.63
N ARG A 659 -20.06 9.89 -16.74
CA ARG A 659 -19.98 8.80 -15.75
C ARG A 659 -19.52 9.26 -14.37
N ASN A 660 -18.80 10.39 -14.29
CA ASN A 660 -18.40 10.93 -12.99
C ASN A 660 -19.59 11.66 -12.35
N PRO A 661 -20.18 11.11 -11.26
CA PRO A 661 -21.46 11.59 -10.72
C PRO A 661 -21.37 12.99 -10.09
N ALA A 662 -20.16 13.52 -9.88
CA ALA A 662 -19.94 14.77 -9.17
C ALA A 662 -18.83 15.62 -9.79
N PHE A 663 -18.71 15.66 -11.12
CA PHE A 663 -17.78 16.56 -11.81
C PHE A 663 -18.34 17.98 -11.89
N ASN A 664 -18.12 18.76 -10.82
CA ASN A 664 -18.53 20.15 -10.71
C ASN A 664 -17.49 20.98 -9.94
N GLU A 665 -17.66 22.31 -9.92
CA GLU A 665 -16.70 23.25 -9.35
C GLU A 665 -16.36 22.98 -7.87
N ASN A 666 -17.33 22.48 -7.08
CA ASN A 666 -17.13 22.19 -5.66
C ASN A 666 -16.27 20.94 -5.41
N ASN A 667 -16.01 20.16 -6.45
CA ASN A 667 -15.45 18.82 -6.34
C ASN A 667 -14.30 18.55 -7.32
N VAL A 668 -13.66 19.62 -7.82
CA VAL A 668 -12.45 19.54 -8.64
C VAL A 668 -11.25 20.11 -7.89
N ALA A 669 -10.07 19.62 -8.21
CA ALA A 669 -8.81 20.08 -7.65
C ALA A 669 -7.65 19.73 -8.59
N TYR A 670 -6.44 20.05 -8.16
CA TYR A 670 -5.22 19.55 -8.78
C TYR A 670 -4.13 19.37 -7.71
N GLN A 671 -3.05 18.67 -8.03
CA GLN A 671 -1.81 18.61 -7.25
C GLN A 671 -0.62 18.78 -8.21
N VAL A 672 0.47 19.39 -7.75
CA VAL A 672 1.64 19.70 -8.60
C VAL A 672 2.89 19.11 -7.98
N TYR A 673 3.64 18.38 -8.80
CA TYR A 673 4.88 17.70 -8.43
C TYR A 673 5.99 18.08 -9.41
N PRO A 674 7.24 18.25 -8.94
CA PRO A 674 8.36 18.53 -9.82
C PRO A 674 8.61 17.34 -10.77
N HIS A 675 8.97 17.64 -12.01
CA HIS A 675 9.32 16.64 -13.02
C HIS A 675 10.55 17.10 -13.83
N LYS A 676 11.19 16.18 -14.58
CA LYS A 676 12.45 16.48 -15.31
C LYS A 676 12.32 17.65 -16.29
N GLU A 677 11.14 17.81 -16.90
CA GLU A 677 10.86 18.77 -17.98
C GLU A 677 9.66 19.66 -17.64
N GLY A 678 9.59 20.16 -16.41
CA GLY A 678 8.49 21.00 -15.92
C GLY A 678 7.79 20.36 -14.74
N ASN A 679 6.47 20.28 -14.78
CA ASN A 679 5.69 19.83 -13.64
C ASN A 679 4.76 18.68 -14.01
N ARG A 680 4.73 17.66 -13.17
CA ARG A 680 3.68 16.66 -13.20
C ARG A 680 2.50 17.14 -12.39
N VAL A 681 1.37 17.33 -13.05
CA VAL A 681 0.14 17.81 -12.44
C VAL A 681 -0.88 16.70 -12.43
N LEU A 682 -1.35 16.31 -11.25
CA LEU A 682 -2.52 15.44 -11.09
C LEU A 682 -3.77 16.31 -11.13
N LEU A 683 -4.55 16.23 -12.20
CA LEU A 683 -5.86 16.87 -12.29
C LEU A 683 -6.89 15.96 -11.61
N ILE A 684 -7.72 16.52 -10.74
CA ILE A 684 -8.66 15.78 -9.90
C ILE A 684 -10.07 16.20 -10.29
N TYR A 685 -10.82 15.26 -10.84
CA TYR A 685 -12.19 15.46 -11.33
C TYR A 685 -13.25 15.09 -10.28
N ASN A 686 -12.84 14.42 -9.20
CA ASN A 686 -13.70 14.08 -8.07
C ASN A 686 -12.91 14.12 -6.75
N THR A 687 -12.80 15.29 -6.16
CA THR A 687 -12.05 15.56 -4.93
C THR A 687 -12.56 14.72 -3.76
N LYS A 688 -13.87 14.61 -3.56
CA LYS A 688 -14.50 13.77 -2.51
C LYS A 688 -14.00 12.32 -2.63
N ARG A 689 -14.01 11.74 -3.83
CA ARG A 689 -13.58 10.36 -4.03
C ARG A 689 -12.08 10.17 -3.83
N LEU A 690 -11.26 11.16 -4.19
CA LEU A 690 -9.83 11.15 -3.89
C LEU A 690 -9.57 11.21 -2.38
N VAL A 691 -10.34 12.00 -1.63
CA VAL A 691 -10.28 12.01 -0.16
C VAL A 691 -10.61 10.62 0.39
N ASP A 692 -11.72 10.03 -0.05
CA ASP A 692 -12.12 8.68 0.36
C ASP A 692 -10.98 7.67 0.09
N PHE A 693 -10.35 7.73 -1.09
CA PHE A 693 -9.22 6.89 -1.43
C PHE A 693 -8.06 7.05 -0.43
N VAL A 694 -7.61 8.29 -0.18
CA VAL A 694 -6.48 8.57 0.74
C VAL A 694 -6.80 8.17 2.18
N GLU A 695 -8.03 8.36 2.64
CA GLU A 695 -8.47 8.02 4.01
C GLU A 695 -8.42 6.52 4.31
N LYS A 696 -8.41 5.63 3.31
CA LYS A 696 -8.16 4.19 3.53
C LYS A 696 -6.88 3.91 4.29
N ARG A 697 -5.88 4.79 4.16
CA ARG A 697 -4.61 4.66 4.87
C ARG A 697 -4.75 4.73 6.39
N GLN A 698 -5.87 5.25 6.87
CA GLN A 698 -6.16 5.41 8.29
C GLN A 698 -6.75 4.16 8.95
N LEU A 699 -7.17 3.16 8.15
CA LEU A 699 -7.71 1.90 8.66
C LEU A 699 -6.60 0.97 9.17
N ASN A 700 -6.97 0.06 10.08
CA ASN A 700 -6.07 -0.96 10.62
C ASN A 700 -5.86 -2.11 9.62
N PRO A 701 -4.62 -2.34 9.12
CA PRO A 701 -4.35 -3.45 8.20
C PRO A 701 -4.38 -4.83 8.85
N ASN A 702 -4.34 -4.93 10.18
CA ASN A 702 -4.27 -6.19 10.92
C ASN A 702 -5.65 -6.66 11.45
N ALA A 703 -6.72 -6.08 10.93
CA ALA A 703 -8.08 -6.41 11.33
C ALA A 703 -8.48 -7.82 10.85
N SER A 704 -9.15 -8.60 11.71
CA SER A 704 -9.80 -9.86 11.36
C SER A 704 -11.32 -9.72 11.18
N SER A 705 -11.87 -8.52 11.37
CA SER A 705 -13.28 -8.16 11.15
C SER A 705 -13.42 -6.68 10.78
N GLU A 706 -14.60 -6.27 10.32
CA GLU A 706 -14.88 -4.86 9.97
C GLU A 706 -14.71 -3.92 11.17
N ILE A 707 -15.11 -4.35 12.37
CA ILE A 707 -14.92 -3.61 13.62
C ILE A 707 -13.42 -3.41 13.88
N GLY A 708 -12.61 -4.45 13.60
CA GLY A 708 -11.14 -4.39 13.68
C GLY A 708 -10.51 -3.33 12.79
N LEU A 709 -11.11 -3.01 11.62
CA LEU A 709 -10.57 -2.01 10.68
C LEU A 709 -10.58 -0.60 11.29
N LEU A 710 -11.51 -0.34 12.20
CA LEU A 710 -11.71 0.96 12.80
C LEU A 710 -10.78 1.22 13.98
N HIS A 711 -10.04 0.24 14.48
CA HIS A 711 -9.07 0.46 15.54
C HIS A 711 -7.95 1.40 15.05
N LYS A 712 -7.67 2.49 15.78
CA LYS A 712 -6.64 3.44 15.37
C LYS A 712 -5.23 2.88 15.69
N PRO A 713 -4.38 2.61 14.67
CA PRO A 713 -3.02 2.11 14.91
C PRO A 713 -2.14 3.17 15.58
N GLU A 714 -1.01 2.75 16.17
CA GLU A 714 -0.05 3.66 16.82
C GLU A 714 0.49 4.73 15.86
N SER A 715 0.67 4.40 14.58
CA SER A 715 1.09 5.34 13.55
C SER A 715 0.10 6.49 13.31
N LEU A 716 -1.09 6.42 13.92
CA LEU A 716 -2.12 7.47 13.92
C LEU A 716 -2.36 8.09 15.29
N ALA A 717 -1.51 7.80 16.29
CA ALA A 717 -1.67 8.30 17.66
C ALA A 717 -1.69 9.84 17.76
N PHE A 718 -1.18 10.55 16.76
CA PHE A 718 -1.24 12.02 16.67
C PHE A 718 -2.59 12.56 16.16
N HIS A 719 -3.40 11.75 15.49
CA HIS A 719 -4.60 12.23 14.81
C HIS A 719 -5.76 12.37 15.80
N VAL A 720 -6.16 13.60 16.09
CA VAL A 720 -7.30 13.91 16.96
C VAL A 720 -8.46 14.47 16.12
N ASP A 721 -9.56 13.70 16.07
CA ASP A 721 -10.83 14.06 15.43
C ASP A 721 -11.79 14.56 16.52
N PRO A 722 -12.17 15.86 16.54
CA PRO A 722 -12.96 16.41 17.64
C PRO A 722 -14.43 16.01 17.51
N LEU A 723 -14.83 15.43 16.38
CA LEU A 723 -16.19 14.94 16.16
C LEU A 723 -16.29 13.46 16.53
N SER A 724 -15.18 12.79 16.88
CA SER A 724 -15.18 11.34 17.15
C SER A 724 -15.80 11.06 18.50
N LYS A 725 -16.77 10.14 18.53
CA LYS A 725 -17.30 9.59 19.78
C LYS A 725 -16.25 8.76 20.52
N GLU A 726 -15.31 8.17 19.79
CA GLU A 726 -14.30 7.27 20.31
C GLU A 726 -12.94 7.62 19.67
N PRO A 727 -12.09 8.45 20.32
CA PRO A 727 -10.84 8.93 19.72
C PRO A 727 -9.83 7.85 19.35
N TRP A 728 -9.92 6.69 20.01
CA TRP A 728 -9.12 5.49 19.75
C TRP A 728 -9.62 4.66 18.55
N MET A 729 -10.75 5.05 17.95
CA MET A 729 -11.27 4.51 16.71
C MET A 729 -11.23 5.55 15.58
N THR A 730 -10.96 5.09 14.36
CA THR A 730 -11.17 5.82 13.13
C THR A 730 -12.57 5.56 12.58
N ARG A 731 -12.91 6.16 11.44
CA ARG A 731 -14.19 5.95 10.74
C ARG A 731 -13.96 5.35 9.36
N LEU A 732 -15.02 4.78 8.79
CA LEU A 732 -15.05 4.49 7.36
C LEU A 732 -15.03 5.80 6.55
N GLN A 733 -14.56 5.69 5.31
CA GLN A 733 -14.33 6.83 4.44
C GLN A 733 -15.63 7.61 4.17
N GLY A 734 -15.63 8.90 4.45
CA GLY A 734 -16.80 9.75 4.20
C GLY A 734 -17.98 9.60 5.17
N SER A 735 -17.85 8.88 6.29
CA SER A 735 -18.86 8.79 7.38
C SER A 735 -18.88 10.05 8.28
N HIS A 736 -18.85 11.23 7.68
CA HIS A 736 -18.75 12.52 8.39
C HIS A 736 -20.08 13.15 8.76
#